data_AF-A0AAU1DFZ5-F1
#
_entry.id   AF-A0AAU1DFZ5-F1
#
_cell.length_a   1.000
_cell.length_b   1.000
_cell.length_c   1.000
_cell.angle_alpha   90.00
_cell.angle_beta   90.00
_cell.angle_gamma   90.00
#
_symmetry.space_group_name_H-M   'P 1'
#
loop_
_entity.id
_entity.type
_entity.pdbx_description
1 polymer ?
#
loop_
_entity_poly.entity_id
_entity_poly.type
_entity_poly.pdbx_seq_one_letter_code
_entity_poly.pdbx_strand_id
1 'polypeptide(L)'
;MTELNRRRFLQIAGGTAAATMLNESIARAAAIQAQVSTGTIQDIEHIVVLMQENRSFDQYFGTMKGVRGFGDPRPVLQDNGKSVFYQSNGTKDILPFNPQVSNLGMQFVAGLEHAWTGGQQAYNKGKYNKWVPAKTDATMAYMTRNNIPFHYALADAFTVCDAYHCSFIGATDPNRYYMWSGHTGNDGTGGGPVLDNKEAGYGWTTYPERLQAAGVSWKVYQDIGDGLNAAGSWGWISDAFRGNYGDNSLLYFNTYRNAQPGSPLYEKARTGTDVNAGDGYFDLLRADVANGTLPQVSWIAAPEAFSEHPNFPSNYGAWYISQILNALTSNPAVWAKTALFITYDENDGYFDHVVPPYPPASASWGLSTADVSKDLYPGSSSFTAGPYGLGPRVPMIVVSPWSKGGYVCSETFDHTSIIRFMEKRFGVQEPNISAWRRAVCGDLTSAFDFTRADAAPAALPSTAGYIPPNHDEPAAYRPVPPATGTLPKQEAGSKPTRPLGYSPYVDGVRTLGTGKFTLTFSSGPTLGAHFHITSGNRTDGPWPYTVEAGKTLSDTWSTSADTGNQINLTVWGPNGFLRTWKGPTKQAGPEVTARHVGSTGNLTLALTNSGAAAVVLTVSSAYGSTTQAVTVNPGATVSHTVNLQTTGRWYDVTVTSNADTTFLRRFAGHVETGAPGVSDPAIKTV
;
A
#
# COMPACT_ATOMS: atom_id res chain seq x y z
N MET A 1 -17.15 -28.09 17.36
CA MET A 1 -16.18 -28.70 16.44
C MET A 1 -14.90 -28.96 17.24
N THR A 2 -14.35 -30.18 17.19
CA THR A 2 -13.09 -30.52 17.86
C THR A 2 -11.93 -29.68 17.30
N GLU A 3 -11.08 -29.14 18.18
CA GLU A 3 -10.06 -28.14 17.84
C GLU A 3 -9.07 -28.58 16.77
N LEU A 4 -8.81 -27.66 15.83
CA LEU A 4 -7.64 -27.69 14.96
C LEU A 4 -6.46 -27.04 15.72
N ASN A 5 -5.74 -27.83 16.51
CA ASN A 5 -4.46 -27.44 17.08
C ASN A 5 -3.30 -27.79 16.13
N ARG A 6 -2.05 -27.47 16.47
CA ARG A 6 -0.84 -27.81 15.67
C ARG A 6 -0.89 -29.26 15.16
N ARG A 7 -1.17 -30.22 16.05
CA ARG A 7 -1.21 -31.65 15.71
C ARG A 7 -2.30 -31.97 14.69
N ARG A 8 -3.48 -31.36 14.83
CA ARG A 8 -4.62 -31.57 13.91
C ARG A 8 -4.46 -30.80 12.60
N PHE A 9 -3.84 -29.62 12.60
CA PHE A 9 -3.43 -28.91 11.38
C PHE A 9 -2.45 -29.77 10.58
N LEU A 10 -1.37 -30.25 11.19
CA LEU A 10 -0.40 -31.13 10.52
C LEU A 10 -1.04 -32.45 10.03
N GLN A 11 -2.05 -32.98 10.72
CA GLN A 11 -2.79 -34.18 10.29
C GLN A 11 -3.74 -33.94 9.11
N ILE A 12 -4.33 -32.74 9.02
CA ILE A 12 -5.37 -32.41 8.03
C ILE A 12 -4.79 -31.59 6.87
N ALA A 13 -3.56 -31.11 7.00
CA ALA A 13 -2.88 -30.25 6.04
C ALA A 13 -2.86 -30.81 4.62
N GLY A 14 -3.13 -32.11 4.38
CA GLY A 14 -3.14 -32.75 3.06
C GLY A 14 -4.46 -33.07 2.38
N GLY A 15 -5.63 -32.60 2.86
CA GLY A 15 -6.93 -33.02 2.31
C GLY A 15 -7.90 -31.90 1.93
N THR A 16 -8.86 -32.20 1.03
CA THR A 16 -9.97 -31.33 0.60
C THR A 16 -10.74 -30.71 1.79
N ALA A 17 -10.76 -31.37 2.95
CA ALA A 17 -11.40 -30.86 4.15
C ALA A 17 -10.79 -29.54 4.66
N ALA A 18 -9.46 -29.37 4.66
CA ALA A 18 -8.82 -28.11 5.05
C ALA A 18 -9.26 -26.96 4.12
N ALA A 19 -9.31 -27.25 2.82
CA ALA A 19 -9.65 -26.31 1.76
C ALA A 19 -11.09 -25.77 1.88
N THR A 20 -12.03 -26.65 2.22
CA THR A 20 -13.42 -26.28 2.49
C THR A 20 -13.52 -25.39 3.73
N MET A 21 -12.81 -25.74 4.82
CA MET A 21 -12.87 -24.99 6.08
C MET A 21 -12.31 -23.56 5.97
N LEU A 22 -11.28 -23.34 5.15
CA LEU A 22 -10.74 -22.01 4.88
C LEU A 22 -11.77 -21.12 4.18
N ASN A 23 -12.44 -21.65 3.15
CA ASN A 23 -13.49 -20.94 2.44
C ASN A 23 -14.72 -20.66 3.31
N GLU A 24 -15.09 -21.59 4.19
CA GLU A 24 -16.18 -21.40 5.13
C GLU A 24 -15.94 -20.23 6.10
N SER A 25 -14.69 -19.95 6.48
CA SER A 25 -14.38 -18.82 7.37
C SER A 25 -14.64 -17.47 6.69
N ILE A 26 -14.24 -17.32 5.42
CA ILE A 26 -14.52 -16.13 4.60
C ILE A 26 -16.03 -16.00 4.35
N ALA A 27 -16.69 -17.09 3.96
CA ALA A 27 -18.13 -17.09 3.69
C ALA A 27 -18.94 -16.65 4.92
N ARG A 28 -18.57 -17.17 6.10
CA ARG A 28 -19.21 -16.82 7.38
C ARG A 28 -19.00 -15.36 7.75
N ALA A 29 -17.77 -14.87 7.61
CA ALA A 29 -17.45 -13.46 7.84
C ALA A 29 -18.26 -12.53 6.92
N ALA A 30 -18.41 -12.90 5.64
CA ALA A 30 -19.17 -12.12 4.67
C ALA A 30 -20.70 -12.20 4.86
N ALA A 31 -21.20 -13.31 5.43
CA ALA A 31 -22.63 -13.53 5.64
C ALA A 31 -23.22 -12.72 6.81
N ILE A 32 -22.42 -12.42 7.83
CA ILE A 32 -22.87 -11.62 8.97
C ILE A 32 -22.99 -10.15 8.57
N GLN A 33 -24.05 -9.50 9.03
CA GLN A 33 -24.35 -8.12 8.70
C GLN A 33 -23.70 -7.15 9.66
N ALA A 34 -23.44 -5.94 9.16
CA ALA A 34 -23.03 -4.82 9.97
C ALA A 34 -24.15 -4.45 10.96
N GLN A 35 -23.80 -4.17 12.20
CA GLN A 35 -24.71 -3.49 13.10
C GLN A 35 -24.64 -1.99 12.83
N VAL A 36 -25.56 -1.48 12.02
CA VAL A 36 -25.62 -0.05 11.67
C VAL A 36 -26.48 0.68 12.70
N SER A 37 -25.86 1.59 13.47
CA SER A 37 -26.54 2.44 14.46
C SER A 37 -26.49 3.91 14.06
N THR A 38 -25.34 4.37 13.57
CA THR A 38 -25.10 5.75 13.14
C THR A 38 -24.82 5.86 11.65
N GLY A 39 -24.44 4.78 10.98
CA GLY A 39 -23.99 4.81 9.58
C GLY A 39 -22.60 5.44 9.43
N THR A 40 -21.81 5.46 10.50
CA THR A 40 -20.47 6.06 10.54
C THR A 40 -19.46 5.11 11.17
N ILE A 41 -18.18 5.52 11.21
CA ILE A 41 -17.12 4.78 11.91
C ILE A 41 -17.47 4.46 13.38
N GLN A 42 -18.34 5.23 14.02
CA GLN A 42 -18.73 5.02 15.42
C GLN A 42 -19.42 3.67 15.66
N ASP A 43 -19.96 3.04 14.61
CA ASP A 43 -20.59 1.72 14.69
C ASP A 43 -19.58 0.58 14.86
N ILE A 44 -18.29 0.81 14.59
CA ILE A 44 -17.22 -0.15 14.91
C ILE A 44 -17.03 -0.15 16.43
N GLU A 45 -17.16 -1.27 17.13
CA GLU A 45 -16.81 -1.34 18.56
C GLU A 45 -15.43 -1.98 18.78
N HIS A 46 -14.96 -2.80 17.83
CA HIS A 46 -13.71 -3.54 17.94
C HIS A 46 -12.84 -3.38 16.69
N ILE A 47 -11.58 -3.02 16.89
CA ILE A 47 -10.56 -2.99 15.84
C ILE A 47 -9.53 -4.07 16.16
N VAL A 48 -9.35 -5.03 15.26
CA VAL A 48 -8.39 -6.13 15.37
C VAL A 48 -7.33 -5.94 14.30
N VAL A 49 -6.06 -6.00 14.68
CA VAL A 49 -4.91 -5.82 13.77
C VAL A 49 -4.05 -7.07 13.78
N LEU A 50 -3.86 -7.66 12.61
CA LEU A 50 -2.85 -8.68 12.33
C LEU A 50 -1.85 -8.09 11.32
N MET A 51 -0.60 -7.94 11.74
CA MET A 51 0.51 -7.59 10.88
C MET A 51 1.38 -8.83 10.70
N GLN A 52 1.30 -9.41 9.50
CA GLN A 52 2.14 -10.50 9.01
C GLN A 52 3.51 -9.95 8.54
N GLU A 53 4.36 -10.85 8.06
CA GLU A 53 5.77 -10.60 7.76
C GLU A 53 6.05 -10.61 6.23
N ASN A 54 6.76 -9.59 5.76
CA ASN A 54 7.69 -9.62 4.62
C ASN A 54 7.06 -10.04 3.27
N ARG A 55 6.06 -9.28 2.78
CA ARG A 55 5.41 -9.46 1.47
C ARG A 55 5.14 -8.15 0.76
N SER A 56 5.59 -8.05 -0.49
CA SER A 56 5.19 -6.92 -1.35
C SER A 56 3.78 -7.10 -1.90
N PHE A 57 3.10 -5.99 -2.22
CA PHE A 57 1.79 -6.04 -2.85
C PHE A 57 1.86 -6.74 -4.21
N ASP A 58 2.81 -6.36 -5.08
CA ASP A 58 2.94 -6.99 -6.40
C ASP A 58 3.31 -8.48 -6.33
N GLN A 59 4.07 -8.90 -5.31
CA GLN A 59 4.37 -10.32 -5.11
C GLN A 59 3.09 -11.12 -4.90
N TYR A 60 2.13 -10.63 -4.12
CA TYR A 60 0.88 -11.35 -3.85
C TYR A 60 -0.19 -11.06 -4.88
N PHE A 61 -0.47 -9.79 -5.14
CA PHE A 61 -1.64 -9.32 -5.88
C PHE A 61 -1.31 -8.66 -7.22
N GLY A 62 -0.04 -8.63 -7.64
CA GLY A 62 0.35 -8.02 -8.91
C GLY A 62 -0.37 -8.60 -10.13
N THR A 63 -0.82 -9.87 -10.07
CA THR A 63 -1.64 -10.50 -11.12
C THR A 63 -3.15 -10.42 -10.89
N MET A 64 -3.63 -9.94 -9.74
CA MET A 64 -5.07 -9.92 -9.41
C MET A 64 -5.83 -8.98 -10.35
N LYS A 65 -7.06 -9.33 -10.77
CA LYS A 65 -7.87 -8.43 -11.60
C LYS A 65 -8.19 -7.12 -10.88
N GLY A 66 -8.19 -6.01 -11.63
CA GLY A 66 -8.70 -4.71 -11.18
C GLY A 66 -7.87 -3.95 -10.14
N VAL A 67 -6.79 -4.50 -9.61
CA VAL A 67 -5.83 -3.73 -8.79
C VAL A 67 -4.81 -3.05 -9.67
N ARG A 68 -4.11 -2.03 -9.17
CA ARG A 68 -2.90 -1.49 -9.81
C ARG A 68 -1.74 -2.46 -9.64
N GLY A 69 -1.62 -3.43 -10.55
CA GLY A 69 -0.59 -4.48 -10.56
C GLY A 69 0.26 -4.48 -11.82
N PHE A 70 0.70 -5.65 -12.28
CA PHE A 70 1.60 -5.79 -13.45
C PHE A 70 1.01 -5.31 -14.78
N GLY A 71 -0.31 -5.15 -14.85
CA GLY A 71 -1.03 -4.58 -15.97
C GLY A 71 -1.20 -3.06 -15.89
N ASP A 72 -0.56 -2.35 -14.96
CA ASP A 72 -0.61 -0.88 -14.84
C ASP A 72 -0.38 -0.26 -16.24
N PRO A 73 -1.34 0.52 -16.77
CA PRO A 73 -1.19 1.19 -18.06
C PRO A 73 -0.19 2.34 -18.04
N ARG A 74 0.20 2.83 -16.86
CA ARG A 74 1.03 4.03 -16.66
C ARG A 74 2.13 3.83 -15.61
N PRO A 75 2.98 2.79 -15.74
CA PRO A 75 4.13 2.63 -14.86
C PRO A 75 5.11 3.78 -15.06
N VAL A 76 5.88 4.10 -14.02
CA VAL A 76 6.96 5.09 -14.13
C VAL A 76 7.99 4.63 -15.16
N LEU A 77 8.51 5.57 -15.94
CA LEU A 77 9.56 5.32 -16.93
C LEU A 77 10.93 5.68 -16.35
N GLN A 78 11.91 4.85 -16.64
CA GLN A 78 13.31 5.09 -16.34
C GLN A 78 13.94 6.02 -17.38
N ASP A 79 15.14 6.53 -17.08
CA ASP A 79 15.91 7.42 -17.97
C ASP A 79 16.17 6.80 -19.37
N ASN A 80 16.20 5.48 -19.47
CA ASN A 80 16.38 4.75 -20.74
C ASN A 80 15.06 4.54 -21.53
N GLY A 81 13.94 5.08 -21.06
CA GLY A 81 12.62 4.97 -21.67
C GLY A 81 11.88 3.65 -21.37
N LYS A 82 12.50 2.67 -20.72
CA LYS A 82 11.82 1.45 -20.26
C LYS A 82 10.99 1.73 -19.02
N SER A 83 9.92 0.97 -18.82
CA SER A 83 9.16 1.03 -17.57
C SER A 83 9.97 0.51 -16.38
N VAL A 84 9.55 0.88 -15.17
CA VAL A 84 10.13 0.43 -13.90
C VAL A 84 10.17 -1.10 -13.73
N PHE A 85 9.35 -1.86 -14.47
CA PHE A 85 9.39 -3.33 -14.44
C PHE A 85 10.70 -3.93 -14.96
N TYR A 86 11.47 -3.20 -15.76
CA TYR A 86 12.72 -3.69 -16.35
C TYR A 86 13.90 -3.40 -15.41
N GLN A 87 14.28 -4.38 -14.57
CA GLN A 87 15.37 -4.23 -13.61
C GLN A 87 16.63 -4.94 -14.11
N SER A 88 17.74 -4.22 -14.31
CA SER A 88 18.96 -4.83 -14.87
C SER A 88 19.78 -5.56 -13.80
N ASN A 89 20.26 -6.76 -14.13
CA ASN A 89 21.27 -7.47 -13.35
C ASN A 89 22.72 -7.20 -13.83
N GLY A 90 22.90 -6.24 -14.75
CA GLY A 90 24.17 -5.92 -15.40
C GLY A 90 24.42 -6.66 -16.71
N THR A 91 23.74 -7.78 -16.96
CA THR A 91 23.84 -8.56 -18.22
C THR A 91 22.55 -8.53 -19.04
N LYS A 92 21.40 -8.57 -18.37
CA LYS A 92 20.07 -8.49 -18.98
C LYS A 92 19.09 -7.79 -18.05
N ASP A 93 17.91 -7.48 -18.58
CA ASP A 93 16.78 -7.08 -17.74
C ASP A 93 16.09 -8.32 -17.17
N ILE A 94 15.74 -8.22 -15.88
CA ILE A 94 14.89 -9.14 -15.16
C ILE A 94 13.52 -8.47 -15.04
N LEU A 95 12.49 -9.16 -15.53
CA LEU A 95 11.10 -8.78 -15.43
C LEU A 95 10.44 -9.60 -14.32
N PRO A 96 9.31 -9.15 -13.75
CA PRO A 96 8.56 -9.96 -12.79
C PRO A 96 8.24 -11.35 -13.35
N PHE A 97 8.47 -12.42 -12.58
CA PHE A 97 8.28 -13.80 -13.02
C PHE A 97 7.60 -14.67 -11.94
N ASN A 98 6.77 -15.62 -12.36
CA ASN A 98 6.23 -16.65 -11.47
C ASN A 98 7.19 -17.85 -11.49
N PRO A 99 7.77 -18.24 -10.35
CA PRO A 99 8.61 -19.42 -10.26
C PRO A 99 7.87 -20.69 -10.70
N GLN A 100 8.49 -21.48 -11.59
CA GLN A 100 7.88 -22.69 -12.17
C GLN A 100 7.97 -23.89 -11.22
N VAL A 101 7.27 -23.80 -10.09
CA VAL A 101 7.14 -24.87 -9.08
C VAL A 101 5.66 -25.18 -8.84
N SER A 102 5.34 -26.45 -8.57
CA SER A 102 3.95 -26.93 -8.53
C SER A 102 3.08 -26.27 -7.46
N ASN A 103 3.66 -25.87 -6.32
CA ASN A 103 2.93 -25.22 -5.24
C ASN A 103 3.81 -24.20 -4.50
N LEU A 104 4.00 -23.02 -5.10
CA LEU A 104 4.85 -21.97 -4.55
C LEU A 104 4.40 -21.48 -3.15
N GLY A 105 3.08 -21.43 -2.88
CA GLY A 105 2.56 -21.02 -1.57
C GLY A 105 2.83 -22.03 -0.44
N MET A 106 3.26 -23.25 -0.80
CA MET A 106 3.74 -24.29 0.11
C MET A 106 5.27 -24.38 0.20
N GLN A 107 6.02 -23.51 -0.47
CA GLN A 107 7.49 -23.51 -0.42
C GLN A 107 8.02 -22.64 0.72
N PHE A 108 9.16 -23.06 1.28
CA PHE A 108 9.99 -22.30 2.21
C PHE A 108 10.92 -21.41 1.36
N VAL A 109 10.48 -20.21 1.02
CA VAL A 109 11.21 -19.33 0.10
C VAL A 109 12.30 -18.59 0.87
N ALA A 110 13.52 -18.53 0.32
CA ALA A 110 14.60 -17.82 1.00
C ALA A 110 14.28 -16.32 1.16
N GLY A 111 14.51 -15.78 2.35
CA GLY A 111 14.45 -14.35 2.62
C GLY A 111 15.41 -13.56 1.72
N LEU A 112 15.02 -12.33 1.41
CA LEU A 112 15.80 -11.41 0.59
C LEU A 112 16.42 -10.29 1.44
N GLU A 113 17.26 -9.47 0.83
CA GLU A 113 17.84 -8.32 1.53
C GLU A 113 16.80 -7.22 1.70
N HIS A 114 16.52 -6.83 2.94
CA HIS A 114 15.54 -5.78 3.29
C HIS A 114 16.04 -4.81 4.36
N ALA A 115 17.34 -4.75 4.65
CA ALA A 115 17.87 -3.71 5.52
C ALA A 115 17.78 -2.31 4.87
N TRP A 116 17.90 -1.25 5.69
CA TRP A 116 17.94 0.15 5.25
C TRP A 116 18.87 0.36 4.03
N THR A 117 20.07 -0.21 4.07
CA THR A 117 21.07 -0.05 3.01
C THR A 117 20.56 -0.59 1.67
N GLY A 118 20.07 -1.83 1.63
CA GLY A 118 19.50 -2.43 0.42
C GLY A 118 18.22 -1.72 -0.03
N GLY A 119 17.36 -1.33 0.91
CA GLY A 119 16.13 -0.56 0.64
C GLY A 119 16.42 0.80 -0.02
N GLN A 120 17.31 1.60 0.55
CA GLN A 120 17.73 2.90 0.01
C GLN A 120 18.44 2.75 -1.34
N GLN A 121 19.21 1.67 -1.54
CA GLN A 121 19.84 1.37 -2.82
C GLN A 121 18.80 1.06 -3.90
N ALA A 122 17.79 0.23 -3.61
CA ALA A 122 16.70 -0.09 -4.55
C ALA A 122 15.87 1.16 -4.88
N TYR A 123 15.57 1.97 -3.86
CA TYR A 123 14.88 3.25 -3.98
C TYR A 123 15.61 4.23 -4.91
N ASN A 124 16.95 4.32 -4.79
CA ASN A 124 17.83 5.09 -5.65
C ASN A 124 17.36 6.53 -5.91
N LYS A 125 17.03 7.28 -4.84
CA LYS A 125 16.55 8.68 -4.92
C LYS A 125 15.32 8.82 -5.82
N GLY A 126 14.37 7.90 -5.70
CA GLY A 126 13.13 7.90 -6.46
C GLY A 126 13.25 7.33 -7.88
N LYS A 127 14.46 7.04 -8.39
CA LYS A 127 14.62 6.37 -9.70
C LYS A 127 14.07 4.95 -9.71
N TYR A 128 14.04 4.31 -8.54
CA TYR A 128 13.36 3.03 -8.30
C TYR A 128 13.79 1.89 -9.26
N ASN A 129 15.05 1.89 -9.66
CA ASN A 129 15.58 1.07 -10.76
C ASN A 129 16.81 0.22 -10.39
N LYS A 130 17.05 0.01 -9.10
CA LYS A 130 18.20 -0.74 -8.59
C LYS A 130 17.78 -1.90 -7.68
N TRP A 131 16.59 -2.46 -7.90
CA TRP A 131 16.09 -3.57 -7.09
C TRP A 131 16.98 -4.79 -7.17
N VAL A 132 17.29 -5.24 -8.40
CA VAL A 132 18.13 -6.43 -8.62
C VAL A 132 19.56 -6.23 -8.11
N PRO A 133 20.27 -5.11 -8.40
CA PRO A 133 21.60 -4.86 -7.84
C PRO A 133 21.64 -4.66 -6.32
N ALA A 134 20.56 -4.19 -5.70
CA ALA A 134 20.46 -4.03 -4.25
C ALA A 134 20.13 -5.33 -3.52
N LYS A 135 19.60 -6.31 -4.24
CA LYS A 135 19.07 -7.56 -3.71
C LYS A 135 19.60 -8.71 -4.57
N THR A 136 18.72 -9.44 -5.24
CA THR A 136 19.06 -10.48 -6.22
C THR A 136 17.96 -10.56 -7.27
N ASP A 137 18.16 -11.34 -8.34
CA ASP A 137 17.12 -11.60 -9.34
C ASP A 137 15.79 -12.12 -8.72
N ALA A 138 15.86 -12.83 -7.59
CA ALA A 138 14.69 -13.38 -6.90
C ALA A 138 13.74 -12.30 -6.35
N THR A 139 14.18 -11.04 -6.22
CA THR A 139 13.30 -9.90 -5.91
C THR A 139 12.12 -9.79 -6.87
N MET A 140 12.30 -10.22 -8.12
CA MET A 140 11.28 -10.12 -9.17
C MET A 140 10.28 -11.30 -9.15
N ALA A 141 10.36 -12.22 -8.18
CA ALA A 141 9.43 -13.34 -8.08
C ALA A 141 8.05 -12.91 -7.57
N TYR A 142 6.98 -13.45 -8.16
CA TYR A 142 5.60 -13.23 -7.69
C TYR A 142 4.78 -14.52 -7.62
N MET A 143 3.70 -14.47 -6.86
CA MET A 143 2.69 -15.50 -6.67
C MET A 143 1.40 -15.18 -7.43
N THR A 144 0.66 -16.22 -7.80
CA THR A 144 -0.65 -16.11 -8.45
C THR A 144 -1.76 -16.60 -7.52
N ARG A 145 -3.02 -16.43 -7.93
CA ARG A 145 -4.19 -17.02 -7.25
C ARG A 145 -4.04 -18.51 -6.98
N ASN A 146 -3.39 -19.25 -7.87
CA ASN A 146 -3.19 -20.70 -7.69
C ASN A 146 -2.19 -21.01 -6.56
N ASN A 147 -1.28 -20.07 -6.25
CA ASN A 147 -0.30 -20.24 -5.19
C ASN A 147 -0.87 -19.84 -3.82
N ILE A 148 -1.67 -18.77 -3.75
CA ILE A 148 -2.27 -18.22 -2.52
C ILE A 148 -3.79 -17.97 -2.66
N PRO A 149 -4.61 -19.02 -2.91
CA PRO A 149 -6.03 -18.83 -3.22
C PRO A 149 -6.84 -18.19 -2.09
N PHE A 150 -6.45 -18.37 -0.83
CA PHE A 150 -7.14 -17.83 0.33
C PHE A 150 -7.05 -16.31 0.36
N HIS A 151 -5.86 -15.76 0.20
CA HIS A 151 -5.60 -14.32 0.16
C HIS A 151 -6.37 -13.66 -0.99
N TYR A 152 -6.38 -14.29 -2.17
CA TYR A 152 -7.18 -13.80 -3.31
C TYR A 152 -8.69 -13.88 -3.04
N ALA A 153 -9.18 -14.96 -2.43
CA ALA A 153 -10.59 -15.09 -2.06
C ALA A 153 -11.01 -14.05 -1.02
N LEU A 154 -10.12 -13.74 -0.06
CA LEU A 154 -10.36 -12.72 0.95
C LEU A 154 -10.44 -11.31 0.31
N ALA A 155 -9.53 -10.99 -0.61
CA ALA A 155 -9.53 -9.75 -1.38
C ALA A 155 -10.64 -9.69 -2.47
N ASP A 156 -11.27 -10.81 -2.81
CA ASP A 156 -12.49 -10.86 -3.63
C ASP A 156 -13.76 -10.68 -2.81
N ALA A 157 -13.75 -11.06 -1.53
CA ALA A 157 -14.87 -10.90 -0.63
C ALA A 157 -14.92 -9.50 0.02
N PHE A 158 -13.76 -8.94 0.35
CA PHE A 158 -13.61 -7.70 1.13
C PHE A 158 -12.77 -6.65 0.39
N THR A 159 -12.50 -5.51 1.04
CA THR A 159 -11.77 -4.41 0.42
C THR A 159 -10.27 -4.65 0.51
N VAL A 160 -9.59 -4.62 -0.64
CA VAL A 160 -8.13 -4.63 -0.76
C VAL A 160 -7.62 -3.21 -1.04
N CYS A 161 -6.59 -2.77 -0.33
CA CYS A 161 -5.97 -1.47 -0.54
C CYS A 161 -4.73 -1.63 -1.43
N ASP A 162 -4.77 -1.10 -2.66
CA ASP A 162 -3.67 -1.23 -3.64
C ASP A 162 -2.71 -0.02 -3.67
N ALA A 163 -2.85 0.87 -2.68
CA ALA A 163 -1.95 1.99 -2.41
C ALA A 163 -1.55 2.06 -0.93
N TYR A 164 -1.47 0.90 -0.25
CA TYR A 164 -0.97 0.78 1.12
C TYR A 164 0.53 0.45 1.10
N HIS A 165 1.33 1.29 1.75
CA HIS A 165 2.79 1.21 1.79
C HIS A 165 3.29 0.80 3.16
N CYS A 166 4.42 0.08 3.23
CA CYS A 166 5.13 0.03 4.49
C CYS A 166 5.62 1.44 4.86
N SER A 167 5.60 1.77 6.16
CA SER A 167 5.89 3.14 6.60
C SER A 167 7.37 3.51 6.45
N PHE A 168 8.25 2.51 6.37
CA PHE A 168 9.70 2.63 6.40
C PHE A 168 10.38 1.80 5.30
N ILE A 169 11.38 2.38 4.63
CA ILE A 169 12.24 1.70 3.64
C ILE A 169 13.33 0.92 4.39
N GLY A 170 13.00 -0.31 4.79
CA GLY A 170 13.94 -1.19 5.47
C GLY A 170 13.23 -2.26 6.28
N ALA A 171 13.83 -2.62 7.41
CA ALA A 171 13.52 -3.84 8.14
C ALA A 171 12.17 -3.81 8.91
N THR A 172 11.81 -4.97 9.44
CA THR A 172 10.59 -5.29 10.18
C THR A 172 10.30 -4.37 11.37
N ASP A 173 11.24 -4.25 12.30
CA ASP A 173 11.00 -3.56 13.57
C ASP A 173 10.65 -2.08 13.39
N PRO A 174 11.39 -1.28 12.58
CA PRO A 174 10.99 0.09 12.27
C PRO A 174 9.56 0.18 11.74
N ASN A 175 9.14 -0.73 10.85
CA ASN A 175 7.78 -0.74 10.31
C ASN A 175 6.73 -1.06 11.39
N ARG A 176 7.01 -2.04 12.26
CA ARG A 176 6.17 -2.33 13.43
C ARG A 176 6.12 -1.14 14.40
N TYR A 177 7.22 -0.41 14.62
CA TYR A 177 7.22 0.80 15.45
C TYR A 177 6.31 1.90 14.91
N TYR A 178 6.18 2.05 13.58
CA TYR A 178 5.19 2.96 13.00
C TYR A 178 3.74 2.54 13.29
N MET A 179 3.42 1.24 13.28
CA MET A 179 2.11 0.74 13.73
C MET A 179 1.88 0.97 15.22
N TRP A 180 2.91 0.82 16.05
CA TRP A 180 2.81 0.94 17.49
C TRP A 180 2.86 2.36 18.02
N SER A 181 3.53 3.29 17.33
CA SER A 181 3.86 4.60 17.89
C SER A 181 3.90 5.74 16.87
N GLY A 182 3.64 5.47 15.59
CA GLY A 182 3.61 6.48 14.53
C GLY A 182 4.98 6.96 14.02
N HIS A 183 6.08 6.47 14.61
CA HIS A 183 7.46 6.77 14.19
C HIS A 183 8.46 5.75 14.75
N THR A 184 9.74 5.89 14.42
CA THR A 184 10.85 5.04 14.91
C THR A 184 11.84 5.85 15.77
N GLY A 185 11.34 6.84 16.52
CA GLY A 185 12.20 7.81 17.24
C GLY A 185 12.85 8.85 16.32
N ASN A 186 12.15 9.27 15.25
CA ASN A 186 12.63 10.15 14.19
C ASN A 186 13.16 11.53 14.67
N ASP A 187 12.83 11.93 15.90
CA ASP A 187 13.30 13.18 16.50
C ASP A 187 14.64 13.04 17.24
N GLY A 188 15.24 11.85 17.23
CA GLY A 188 16.52 11.57 17.89
C GLY A 188 16.40 11.40 19.41
N THR A 189 15.19 11.28 19.94
CA THR A 189 14.94 11.10 21.38
C THR A 189 14.54 9.65 21.69
N GLY A 190 14.60 9.28 22.97
CA GLY A 190 14.11 7.97 23.43
C GLY A 190 14.89 6.75 22.89
N GLY A 191 16.10 6.94 22.38
CA GLY A 191 16.95 5.86 21.84
C GLY A 191 16.84 5.66 20.33
N GLY A 192 16.07 6.48 19.61
CA GLY A 192 16.01 6.50 18.15
C GLY A 192 16.96 7.52 17.50
N PRO A 193 16.93 7.65 16.16
CA PRO A 193 16.09 6.87 15.24
C PRO A 193 16.59 5.42 15.09
N VAL A 194 15.67 4.46 15.03
CA VAL A 194 16.00 3.04 14.78
C VAL A 194 15.83 2.75 13.29
N LEU A 195 16.88 2.19 12.67
CA LEU A 195 16.95 1.94 11.22
C LEU A 195 17.08 0.45 10.85
N ASP A 196 17.17 -0.41 11.85
CA ASP A 196 17.43 -1.84 11.78
C ASP A 196 16.55 -2.60 12.79
N ASN A 197 16.66 -3.93 12.83
CA ASN A 197 15.99 -4.77 13.82
C ASN A 197 16.73 -4.78 15.16
N LYS A 198 17.20 -3.61 15.60
CA LYS A 198 17.80 -3.50 16.93
C LYS A 198 16.67 -3.44 17.96
N GLU A 199 16.91 -4.12 19.07
CA GLU A 199 15.95 -4.23 20.18
C GLU A 199 16.55 -3.59 21.43
N ALA A 200 16.96 -2.32 21.34
CA ALA A 200 17.84 -1.71 22.34
C ALA A 200 17.15 -1.31 23.65
N GLY A 201 15.82 -1.11 23.65
CA GLY A 201 15.11 -0.50 24.77
C GLY A 201 14.77 0.95 24.47
N TYR A 202 13.50 1.24 24.19
CA TYR A 202 13.05 2.54 23.68
C TYR A 202 12.19 3.32 24.67
N GLY A 203 12.32 4.64 24.65
CA GLY A 203 11.75 5.55 25.65
C GLY A 203 10.65 6.49 25.16
N TRP A 204 10.24 6.44 23.89
CA TRP A 204 9.12 7.23 23.40
C TRP A 204 7.78 6.52 23.64
N THR A 205 6.70 7.30 23.74
CA THR A 205 5.36 6.78 24.04
C THR A 205 4.77 6.03 22.84
N THR A 206 4.19 4.87 23.13
CA THR A 206 3.44 4.05 22.17
C THR A 206 1.94 4.39 22.20
N TYR A 207 1.24 4.06 21.12
CA TYR A 207 -0.19 4.27 20.99
C TYR A 207 -1.03 3.46 22.00
N PRO A 208 -0.71 2.18 22.35
CA PRO A 208 -1.42 1.48 23.41
C PRO A 208 -1.29 2.16 24.80
N GLU A 209 -0.18 2.82 25.12
CA GLU A 209 -0.07 3.65 26.33
C GLU A 209 -1.07 4.83 26.28
N ARG A 210 -1.27 5.45 25.11
CA ARG A 210 -2.27 6.52 24.94
C ARG A 210 -3.69 6.01 25.06
N LEU A 211 -4.00 4.87 24.46
CA LEU A 211 -5.31 4.21 24.62
C LEU A 211 -5.56 3.86 26.09
N GLN A 212 -4.54 3.33 26.79
CA GLN A 212 -4.62 3.04 28.23
C GLN A 212 -4.97 4.28 29.04
N ALA A 213 -4.31 5.41 28.77
CA ALA A 213 -4.55 6.68 29.45
C ALA A 213 -5.94 7.25 29.16
N ALA A 214 -6.47 7.02 27.95
CA ALA A 214 -7.80 7.46 27.54
C ALA A 214 -8.94 6.52 27.99
N GLY A 215 -8.62 5.41 28.65
CA GLY A 215 -9.62 4.42 29.07
C GLY A 215 -10.18 3.56 27.92
N VAL A 216 -9.55 3.58 26.75
CA VAL A 216 -9.91 2.69 25.63
C VAL A 216 -9.32 1.30 25.90
N SER A 217 -10.18 0.29 25.94
CA SER A 217 -9.74 -1.08 26.26
C SER A 217 -8.89 -1.65 25.13
N TRP A 218 -7.77 -2.30 25.48
CA TRP A 218 -6.89 -2.92 24.51
C TRP A 218 -6.18 -4.15 25.06
N LYS A 219 -5.68 -5.02 24.16
CA LYS A 219 -4.91 -6.24 24.47
C LYS A 219 -4.10 -6.74 23.27
N VAL A 220 -2.99 -7.43 23.54
CA VAL A 220 -2.25 -8.24 22.56
C VAL A 220 -2.59 -9.71 22.77
N TYR A 221 -2.99 -10.41 21.71
CA TYR A 221 -3.17 -11.86 21.67
C TYR A 221 -1.95 -12.50 21.01
N GLN A 222 -1.29 -13.40 21.73
CA GLN A 222 -0.03 -14.03 21.33
C GLN A 222 0.20 -15.29 22.18
N ASP A 223 1.15 -16.13 21.77
CA ASP A 223 1.71 -17.19 22.62
C ASP A 223 2.93 -16.68 23.39
N ILE A 224 3.10 -17.10 24.64
CA ILE A 224 4.20 -16.61 25.49
C ILE A 224 5.55 -17.25 25.15
N GLY A 225 5.59 -18.35 24.40
CA GLY A 225 6.81 -19.08 24.10
C GLY A 225 7.52 -19.54 25.38
N ASP A 226 8.76 -19.12 25.55
CA ASP A 226 9.56 -19.39 26.76
C ASP A 226 9.54 -18.19 27.74
N GLY A 227 8.71 -17.19 27.46
CA GLY A 227 8.44 -16.02 28.30
C GLY A 227 8.61 -14.68 27.57
N LEU A 228 7.75 -13.71 27.88
CA LEU A 228 7.78 -12.36 27.29
C LEU A 228 8.62 -11.40 28.16
N ASN A 229 9.84 -11.82 28.45
CA ASN A 229 10.79 -11.12 29.31
C ASN A 229 12.23 -11.33 28.80
N ALA A 230 13.21 -10.68 29.42
CA ALA A 230 14.61 -10.79 29.00
C ALA A 230 15.16 -12.22 28.99
N ALA A 231 14.72 -13.10 29.91
CA ALA A 231 15.16 -14.50 29.95
C ALA A 231 14.53 -15.35 28.84
N GLY A 232 13.31 -15.02 28.42
CA GLY A 232 12.65 -15.59 27.23
C GLY A 232 12.91 -14.77 25.96
N SER A 233 14.02 -14.02 25.92
CA SER A 233 14.47 -13.21 24.77
C SER A 233 13.38 -12.32 24.17
N TRP A 234 12.50 -11.77 25.01
CA TRP A 234 11.40 -10.90 24.61
C TRP A 234 10.47 -11.50 23.53
N GLY A 235 10.29 -12.83 23.53
CA GLY A 235 9.40 -13.53 22.60
C GLY A 235 10.12 -14.26 21.46
N TRP A 236 11.43 -14.10 21.33
CA TRP A 236 12.27 -14.90 20.44
C TRP A 236 12.55 -16.29 21.01
N ILE A 237 12.21 -17.32 20.24
CA ILE A 237 12.53 -18.71 20.56
C ILE A 237 12.88 -19.47 19.27
N SER A 238 13.52 -20.63 19.39
CA SER A 238 13.88 -21.47 18.24
C SER A 238 12.72 -22.33 17.71
N ASP A 239 11.65 -22.52 18.48
CA ASP A 239 10.47 -23.26 18.05
C ASP A 239 9.52 -22.34 17.26
N ALA A 240 9.62 -22.39 15.94
CA ALA A 240 8.82 -21.57 15.03
C ALA A 240 7.30 -21.70 15.19
N PHE A 241 6.81 -22.75 15.88
CA PHE A 241 5.38 -22.96 16.12
C PHE A 241 4.88 -22.41 17.46
N ARG A 242 5.73 -21.78 18.27
CA ARG A 242 5.37 -21.16 19.56
C ARG A 242 5.93 -19.73 19.62
N GLY A 243 5.54 -18.99 20.66
CA GLY A 243 5.95 -17.60 20.86
C GLY A 243 5.29 -16.64 19.88
N ASN A 244 5.95 -15.52 19.65
CA ASN A 244 5.43 -14.43 18.83
C ASN A 244 6.45 -13.91 17.81
N TYR A 245 7.57 -14.61 17.62
CA TYR A 245 8.64 -14.25 16.68
C TYR A 245 9.23 -12.83 16.84
N GLY A 246 9.10 -12.22 18.02
CA GLY A 246 9.49 -10.81 18.21
C GLY A 246 8.52 -9.79 17.58
N ASP A 247 7.43 -10.24 16.96
CA ASP A 247 6.44 -9.41 16.25
C ASP A 247 5.65 -8.48 17.19
N ASN A 248 5.65 -8.79 18.49
CA ASN A 248 5.18 -7.88 19.54
C ASN A 248 6.31 -6.94 19.98
N SER A 249 6.68 -6.01 19.11
CA SER A 249 7.78 -5.06 19.36
C SER A 249 7.52 -4.08 20.52
N LEU A 250 6.34 -4.07 21.14
CA LEU A 250 6.11 -3.36 22.41
C LEU A 250 7.07 -3.84 23.51
N LEU A 251 7.50 -5.10 23.46
CA LEU A 251 8.46 -5.68 24.40
C LEU A 251 9.85 -5.03 24.33
N TYR A 252 10.11 -4.24 23.29
CA TYR A 252 11.36 -3.49 23.14
C TYR A 252 11.31 -2.08 23.71
N PHE A 253 10.16 -1.65 24.22
CA PHE A 253 9.99 -0.37 24.89
C PHE A 253 10.22 -0.50 26.40
N ASN A 254 10.98 0.42 26.98
CA ASN A 254 11.39 0.39 28.37
C ASN A 254 10.19 0.35 29.33
N THR A 255 9.07 1.01 28.99
CA THR A 255 7.84 0.95 29.78
C THR A 255 7.32 -0.49 29.94
N TYR A 256 7.34 -1.28 28.88
CA TYR A 256 6.86 -2.65 28.88
C TYR A 256 7.89 -3.61 29.51
N ARG A 257 9.18 -3.42 29.20
CA ARG A 257 10.26 -4.18 29.83
C ARG A 257 10.22 -4.10 31.35
N ASN A 258 9.92 -2.92 31.87
CA ASN A 258 9.87 -2.63 33.30
C ASN A 258 8.48 -2.84 33.92
N ALA A 259 7.44 -3.10 33.13
CA ALA A 259 6.09 -3.36 33.62
C ALA A 259 6.09 -4.60 34.54
N GLN A 260 5.42 -4.49 35.69
CA GLN A 260 5.34 -5.55 36.68
C GLN A 260 4.00 -6.30 36.58
N PRO A 261 3.94 -7.59 36.97
CA PRO A 261 2.69 -8.32 37.11
C PRO A 261 1.64 -7.52 37.90
N GLY A 262 0.39 -7.55 37.44
CA GLY A 262 -0.72 -6.77 37.98
C GLY A 262 -0.84 -5.35 37.42
N SER A 263 0.17 -4.82 36.70
CA SER A 263 0.04 -3.55 35.98
C SER A 263 -0.71 -3.75 34.65
N PRO A 264 -1.54 -2.79 34.20
CA PRO A 264 -2.29 -2.93 32.95
C PRO A 264 -1.40 -3.20 31.72
N LEU A 265 -0.21 -2.59 31.66
CA LEU A 265 0.71 -2.79 30.53
C LEU A 265 1.29 -4.21 30.52
N TYR A 266 1.57 -4.79 31.69
CA TYR A 266 2.01 -6.18 31.79
C TYR A 266 0.89 -7.13 31.37
N GLU A 267 -0.29 -7.01 31.97
CA GLU A 267 -1.43 -7.92 31.72
C GLU A 267 -1.96 -7.86 30.28
N LYS A 268 -1.69 -6.78 29.54
CA LYS A 268 -2.20 -6.61 28.18
C LYS A 268 -1.17 -6.87 27.09
N ALA A 269 0.12 -6.83 27.39
CA ALA A 269 1.18 -6.99 26.39
C ALA A 269 2.20 -8.09 26.70
N ARG A 270 2.25 -8.60 27.95
CA ARG A 270 3.25 -9.57 28.43
C ARG A 270 2.66 -10.89 28.93
N THR A 271 1.38 -11.10 28.68
CA THR A 271 0.68 -12.37 28.88
C THR A 271 0.18 -12.90 27.54
N GLY A 272 -0.19 -14.17 27.51
CA GLY A 272 -0.64 -14.86 26.31
C GLY A 272 -1.06 -16.28 26.64
N THR A 273 -1.31 -17.07 25.61
CA THR A 273 -1.48 -18.53 25.75
C THR A 273 -0.15 -19.18 26.08
N ASP A 274 -0.17 -20.36 26.70
CA ASP A 274 0.99 -21.24 26.84
C ASP A 274 0.73 -22.56 26.09
N VAL A 275 1.06 -22.58 24.81
CA VAL A 275 0.90 -23.76 23.94
C VAL A 275 1.77 -24.93 24.41
N ASN A 276 2.88 -24.66 25.11
CA ASN A 276 3.71 -25.72 25.68
C ASN A 276 3.04 -26.36 26.90
N ALA A 277 2.27 -25.60 27.68
CA ALA A 277 1.44 -26.10 28.76
C ALA A 277 0.09 -26.71 28.29
N GLY A 278 -0.22 -26.60 27.00
CA GLY A 278 -1.36 -27.27 26.36
C GLY A 278 -2.51 -26.35 25.93
N ASP A 279 -2.37 -25.03 26.06
CA ASP A 279 -3.35 -24.08 25.54
C ASP A 279 -3.42 -24.10 24.01
N GLY A 280 -4.57 -23.76 23.45
CA GLY A 280 -4.71 -23.43 22.04
C GLY A 280 -4.31 -21.98 21.74
N TYR A 281 -3.67 -21.74 20.58
CA TYR A 281 -3.20 -20.41 20.14
C TYR A 281 -4.23 -19.27 20.22
N PHE A 282 -5.53 -19.61 20.13
CA PHE A 282 -6.61 -18.64 20.03
C PHE A 282 -7.56 -18.68 21.23
N ASP A 283 -7.23 -19.42 22.29
CA ASP A 283 -8.16 -19.67 23.39
C ASP A 283 -8.58 -18.40 24.11
N LEU A 284 -7.62 -17.50 24.36
CA LEU A 284 -7.90 -16.19 24.94
C LEU A 284 -8.77 -15.31 24.03
N LEU A 285 -8.51 -15.30 22.72
CA LEU A 285 -9.31 -14.53 21.76
C LEU A 285 -10.75 -15.09 21.68
N ARG A 286 -10.89 -16.42 21.60
CA ARG A 286 -12.20 -17.08 21.56
C ARG A 286 -12.98 -16.83 22.85
N ALA A 287 -12.33 -16.89 24.01
CA ALA A 287 -12.96 -16.60 25.29
C ALA A 287 -13.52 -15.17 25.32
N ASP A 288 -12.72 -14.19 24.92
CA ASP A 288 -13.15 -12.78 24.90
C ASP A 288 -14.30 -12.55 23.89
N VAL A 289 -14.26 -13.18 22.71
CA VAL A 289 -15.34 -13.08 21.72
C VAL A 289 -16.62 -13.78 22.19
N ALA A 290 -16.51 -15.00 22.73
CA ALA A 290 -17.66 -15.77 23.20
C ALA A 290 -18.38 -15.06 24.36
N ASN A 291 -17.62 -14.42 25.24
CA ASN A 291 -18.16 -13.69 26.38
C ASN A 291 -18.61 -12.25 26.05
N GLY A 292 -18.40 -11.78 24.82
CA GLY A 292 -18.72 -10.40 24.42
C GLY A 292 -17.83 -9.36 25.10
N THR A 293 -16.62 -9.75 25.49
CA THR A 293 -15.63 -8.92 26.20
C THR A 293 -14.39 -8.62 25.35
N LEU A 294 -14.46 -8.79 24.03
CA LEU A 294 -13.40 -8.40 23.10
C LEU A 294 -13.02 -6.91 23.35
N PRO A 295 -11.74 -6.56 23.51
CA PRO A 295 -11.33 -5.17 23.70
C PRO A 295 -11.70 -4.29 22.50
N GLN A 296 -11.74 -2.98 22.74
CA GLN A 296 -11.96 -2.00 21.66
C GLN A 296 -10.83 -2.02 20.64
N VAL A 297 -9.59 -2.30 21.08
CA VAL A 297 -8.42 -2.49 20.20
C VAL A 297 -7.68 -3.77 20.54
N SER A 298 -7.50 -4.64 19.55
CA SER A 298 -6.82 -5.92 19.71
C SER A 298 -5.70 -6.04 18.69
N TRP A 299 -4.50 -6.41 19.13
CA TRP A 299 -3.41 -6.81 18.22
C TRP A 299 -3.15 -8.30 18.34
N ILE A 300 -2.76 -8.93 17.25
CA ILE A 300 -2.42 -10.35 17.21
C ILE A 300 -0.98 -10.47 16.71
N ALA A 301 -0.15 -11.20 17.47
CA ALA A 301 1.20 -11.57 17.08
C ALA A 301 1.28 -13.09 16.92
N ALA A 302 1.69 -13.53 15.74
CA ALA A 302 1.72 -14.93 15.37
C ALA A 302 3.09 -15.57 15.70
N PRO A 303 3.16 -16.88 15.98
CA PRO A 303 4.41 -17.62 15.87
C PRO A 303 5.00 -17.53 14.45
N GLU A 304 6.32 -17.67 14.32
CA GLU A 304 7.06 -17.55 13.05
C GLU A 304 6.45 -18.37 11.91
N ALA A 305 6.10 -19.63 12.19
CA ALA A 305 5.56 -20.54 11.19
C ALA A 305 4.23 -20.05 10.58
N PHE A 306 3.56 -19.10 11.24
CA PHE A 306 2.26 -18.55 10.86
C PHE A 306 2.31 -17.06 10.50
N SER A 307 3.48 -16.40 10.67
CA SER A 307 3.65 -14.96 10.39
C SER A 307 3.70 -14.67 8.89
N GLU A 308 3.85 -15.71 8.06
CA GLU A 308 4.17 -15.62 6.63
C GLU A 308 5.54 -15.03 6.32
N HIS A 309 6.46 -14.98 7.29
CA HIS A 309 7.87 -14.73 6.98
C HIS A 309 8.34 -15.73 5.89
N PRO A 310 9.11 -15.33 4.86
CA PRO A 310 9.34 -16.11 3.64
C PRO A 310 9.94 -17.50 3.86
N ASN A 311 10.72 -17.65 4.92
CA ASN A 311 11.25 -18.94 5.33
C ASN A 311 10.14 -19.94 5.71
N PHE A 312 8.87 -19.54 5.82
CA PHE A 312 7.71 -20.42 5.96
C PHE A 312 6.70 -20.27 4.82
N PRO A 313 5.96 -21.35 4.51
CA PRO A 313 4.85 -21.32 3.56
C PRO A 313 3.80 -20.25 3.86
N SER A 314 3.47 -19.43 2.87
CA SER A 314 2.38 -18.44 2.95
C SER A 314 1.03 -19.06 3.32
N ASN A 315 0.81 -20.32 2.93
CA ASN A 315 -0.43 -21.02 3.26
C ASN A 315 -0.58 -21.37 4.76
N TYR A 316 0.50 -21.34 5.54
CA TYR A 316 0.40 -21.49 7.00
C TYR A 316 -0.20 -20.23 7.65
N GLY A 317 0.16 -19.05 7.16
CA GLY A 317 -0.50 -17.81 7.57
C GLY A 317 -1.94 -17.72 7.10
N ALA A 318 -2.28 -18.22 5.90
CA ALA A 318 -3.67 -18.36 5.47
C ALA A 318 -4.51 -19.17 6.48
N TRP A 319 -3.97 -20.27 7.00
CA TRP A 319 -4.61 -21.02 8.08
C TRP A 319 -4.77 -20.19 9.34
N TYR A 320 -3.72 -19.50 9.79
CA TYR A 320 -3.78 -18.67 11.00
C TYR A 320 -4.84 -17.56 10.89
N ILE A 321 -4.88 -16.85 9.76
CA ILE A 321 -5.90 -15.85 9.43
C ILE A 321 -7.31 -16.47 9.48
N SER A 322 -7.50 -17.66 8.91
CA SER A 322 -8.80 -18.34 8.95
C SER A 322 -9.26 -18.66 10.38
N GLN A 323 -8.33 -18.97 11.29
CA GLN A 323 -8.65 -19.28 12.67
C GLN A 323 -9.05 -18.01 13.44
N ILE A 324 -8.40 -16.87 13.15
CA ILE A 324 -8.81 -15.56 13.65
C ILE A 324 -10.22 -15.24 13.17
N LEU A 325 -10.50 -15.39 11.86
CA LEU A 325 -11.86 -15.19 11.33
C LEU A 325 -12.88 -16.10 12.01
N ASN A 326 -12.56 -17.38 12.20
CA ASN A 326 -13.43 -18.32 12.91
C ASN A 326 -13.68 -17.92 14.37
N ALA A 327 -12.66 -17.43 15.08
CA ALA A 327 -12.79 -16.94 16.44
C ALA A 327 -13.70 -15.71 16.50
N LEU A 328 -13.42 -14.69 15.68
CA LEU A 328 -14.19 -13.44 15.66
C LEU A 328 -15.65 -13.64 15.23
N THR A 329 -15.89 -14.50 14.24
CA THR A 329 -17.24 -14.78 13.72
C THR A 329 -18.03 -15.80 14.54
N SER A 330 -17.42 -16.40 15.57
CA SER A 330 -18.12 -17.34 16.47
C SER A 330 -19.23 -16.67 17.28
N ASN A 331 -19.12 -15.37 17.52
CA ASN A 331 -20.17 -14.54 18.08
C ASN A 331 -20.59 -13.47 17.05
N PRO A 332 -21.71 -13.68 16.33
CA PRO A 332 -22.17 -12.73 15.31
C PRO A 332 -22.42 -11.32 15.82
N ALA A 333 -22.82 -11.15 17.09
CA ALA A 333 -23.06 -9.83 17.68
C ALA A 333 -21.76 -9.02 17.87
N VAL A 334 -20.64 -9.70 18.16
CA VAL A 334 -19.32 -9.08 18.21
C VAL A 334 -18.84 -8.77 16.79
N TRP A 335 -18.85 -9.74 15.88
CA TRP A 335 -18.36 -9.55 14.51
C TRP A 335 -19.11 -8.47 13.73
N ALA A 336 -20.43 -8.33 13.96
CA ALA A 336 -21.24 -7.28 13.36
C ALA A 336 -20.71 -5.85 13.62
N LYS A 337 -19.79 -5.70 14.60
CA LYS A 337 -19.19 -4.43 15.02
C LYS A 337 -17.66 -4.41 14.90
N THR A 338 -17.07 -5.38 14.21
CA THR A 338 -15.62 -5.56 14.15
C THR A 338 -15.04 -5.15 12.80
N ALA A 339 -13.87 -4.51 12.84
CA ALA A 339 -12.95 -4.43 11.72
C ALA A 339 -11.70 -5.26 12.01
N LEU A 340 -11.36 -6.17 11.11
CA LEU A 340 -10.08 -6.87 11.08
C LEU A 340 -9.21 -6.27 9.97
N PHE A 341 -8.04 -5.76 10.35
CA PHE A 341 -7.00 -5.32 9.44
C PHE A 341 -5.94 -6.41 9.31
N ILE A 342 -5.71 -6.89 8.09
CA ILE A 342 -4.63 -7.83 7.78
C ILE A 342 -3.66 -7.08 6.87
N THR A 343 -2.46 -6.85 7.37
CA THR A 343 -1.38 -6.18 6.64
C THR A 343 -0.04 -6.87 6.87
N TYR A 344 1.03 -6.33 6.30
CA TYR A 344 2.39 -6.82 6.45
C TYR A 344 3.29 -5.68 6.89
N ASP A 345 4.37 -5.98 7.60
CA ASP A 345 5.36 -5.02 8.09
C ASP A 345 6.19 -4.41 6.94
N GLU A 346 6.79 -5.21 6.08
CA GLU A 346 7.60 -4.79 4.95
C GLU A 346 7.55 -5.85 3.83
N ASN A 347 8.44 -5.76 2.84
CA ASN A 347 8.31 -6.45 1.57
C ASN A 347 9.26 -7.64 1.38
N ASP A 348 10.03 -8.06 2.37
CA ASP A 348 11.23 -8.92 2.35
C ASP A 348 12.37 -8.42 1.45
N GLY A 349 12.08 -7.42 0.62
CA GLY A 349 12.84 -7.12 -0.58
C GLY A 349 12.22 -7.64 -1.87
N TYR A 350 11.03 -8.24 -1.89
CA TYR A 350 10.27 -8.48 -3.12
C TYR A 350 9.88 -7.18 -3.80
N PHE A 351 9.97 -7.18 -5.12
CA PHE A 351 9.72 -6.02 -5.97
C PHE A 351 8.28 -5.53 -5.83
N ASP A 352 8.11 -4.21 -5.87
CA ASP A 352 6.84 -3.54 -6.16
C ASP A 352 7.11 -2.44 -7.17
N HIS A 353 6.21 -2.23 -8.13
CA HIS A 353 6.43 -1.30 -9.23
C HIS A 353 6.00 0.14 -8.93
N VAL A 354 5.17 0.37 -7.90
CA VAL A 354 4.68 1.71 -7.59
C VAL A 354 5.75 2.43 -6.80
N VAL A 355 6.31 3.49 -7.40
CA VAL A 355 7.22 4.40 -6.69
C VAL A 355 6.45 4.99 -5.51
N PRO A 356 6.89 4.76 -4.25
CA PRO A 356 6.17 5.23 -3.09
C PRO A 356 6.23 6.75 -2.99
N PRO A 357 5.28 7.38 -2.28
CA PRO A 357 5.45 8.77 -1.84
C PRO A 357 6.68 8.95 -0.97
N TYR A 358 7.49 9.99 -1.21
CA TYR A 358 8.64 10.32 -0.38
C TYR A 358 8.83 11.85 -0.26
N PRO A 359 9.35 12.36 0.88
CA PRO A 359 9.58 13.79 1.03
C PRO A 359 10.79 14.27 0.20
N PRO A 360 10.78 15.53 -0.28
CA PRO A 360 11.99 16.16 -0.82
C PRO A 360 13.04 16.36 0.28
N ALA A 361 14.27 15.87 0.04
CA ALA A 361 15.40 16.08 0.94
C ALA A 361 15.95 17.53 0.93
N SER A 362 15.63 18.32 -0.09
CA SER A 362 16.00 19.74 -0.17
C SER A 362 15.09 20.49 -1.15
N ALA A 363 15.01 21.81 -0.99
CA ALA A 363 14.23 22.69 -1.88
C ALA A 363 14.74 22.71 -3.33
N SER A 364 15.98 22.28 -3.58
CA SER A 364 16.54 22.16 -4.94
C SER A 364 16.16 20.85 -5.64
N TRP A 365 15.63 19.88 -4.88
CA TRP A 365 15.25 18.57 -5.39
C TRP A 365 13.73 18.37 -5.44
N GLY A 366 12.97 19.15 -4.70
CA GLY A 366 11.52 19.13 -4.72
C GLY A 366 10.97 20.02 -3.62
N LEU A 367 9.65 20.14 -3.53
CA LEU A 367 9.02 21.06 -2.59
C LEU A 367 7.86 20.39 -1.85
N SER A 368 7.59 20.83 -0.62
CA SER A 368 6.48 20.34 0.18
C SER A 368 5.78 21.53 0.85
N THR A 369 4.45 21.51 0.91
CA THR A 369 3.71 22.46 1.76
C THR A 369 3.69 22.02 3.23
N ALA A 370 3.87 20.72 3.50
CA ALA A 370 3.97 20.15 4.84
C ALA A 370 5.44 20.10 5.32
N ASP A 371 5.66 20.17 6.62
CA ASP A 371 6.98 19.96 7.22
C ASP A 371 7.42 18.49 7.06
N VAL A 372 8.59 18.32 6.43
CA VAL A 372 9.19 17.03 6.09
C VAL A 372 10.34 16.62 7.01
N SER A 373 10.75 17.50 7.93
CA SER A 373 11.98 17.32 8.73
C SER A 373 12.00 16.01 9.51
N LYS A 374 10.85 15.60 10.07
CA LYS A 374 10.68 14.35 10.81
C LYS A 374 10.59 13.10 9.93
N ASP A 375 10.63 13.23 8.61
CA ASP A 375 10.61 12.10 7.66
C ASP A 375 11.94 11.90 6.92
N LEU A 376 12.98 12.66 7.29
CA LEU A 376 14.29 12.63 6.69
C LEU A 376 15.35 12.22 7.71
N TYR A 377 16.10 11.17 7.40
CA TYR A 377 17.28 10.79 8.15
C TYR A 377 18.51 11.52 7.59
N PRO A 378 19.26 12.29 8.42
CA PRO A 378 20.40 13.09 7.96
C PRO A 378 21.64 12.26 7.58
N GLY A 379 21.66 10.95 7.88
CA GLY A 379 22.82 10.09 7.69
C GLY A 379 23.69 9.97 8.94
N SER A 380 24.51 8.92 8.99
CA SER A 380 25.58 8.73 9.97
C SER A 380 26.77 7.99 9.34
N SER A 381 27.77 7.63 10.14
CA SER A 381 28.88 6.78 9.71
C SER A 381 28.45 5.37 9.28
N SER A 382 27.29 4.90 9.75
CA SER A 382 26.82 3.53 9.52
C SER A 382 25.68 3.44 8.51
N PHE A 383 24.90 4.52 8.35
CA PHE A 383 23.72 4.52 7.51
C PHE A 383 23.70 5.76 6.62
N THR A 384 23.37 5.56 5.35
CA THR A 384 23.25 6.65 4.38
C THR A 384 22.06 7.56 4.69
N ALA A 385 22.18 8.84 4.36
CA ALA A 385 21.08 9.80 4.46
C ALA A 385 19.95 9.44 3.47
N GLY A 386 18.71 9.65 3.86
CA GLY A 386 17.55 9.32 3.02
C GLY A 386 16.22 9.53 3.74
N PRO A 387 15.10 9.51 2.99
CA PRO A 387 13.79 9.52 3.60
C PRO A 387 13.57 8.22 4.39
N TYR A 388 12.88 8.30 5.52
CA TYR A 388 12.48 7.10 6.26
C TYR A 388 11.51 6.25 5.43
N GLY A 389 10.57 6.89 4.74
CA GLY A 389 9.61 6.25 3.85
C GLY A 389 8.84 7.27 3.01
N LEU A 390 7.73 6.88 2.38
CA LEU A 390 7.13 5.54 2.42
C LEU A 390 7.99 4.49 1.71
N GLY A 391 7.84 3.24 2.12
CA GLY A 391 8.47 2.09 1.48
C GLY A 391 7.59 1.46 0.41
N PRO A 392 8.04 0.32 -0.17
CA PRO A 392 7.25 -0.45 -1.14
C PRO A 392 5.82 -0.74 -0.65
N ARG A 393 4.89 -0.96 -1.59
CA ARG A 393 3.55 -1.40 -1.20
C ARG A 393 3.60 -2.78 -0.56
N VAL A 394 2.80 -2.94 0.47
CA VAL A 394 2.56 -4.21 1.15
C VAL A 394 1.06 -4.49 1.15
N PRO A 395 0.61 -5.74 1.21
CA PRO A 395 -0.81 -6.02 1.25
C PRO A 395 -1.51 -5.37 2.44
N MET A 396 -2.74 -4.92 2.20
CA MET A 396 -3.69 -4.53 3.23
C MET A 396 -5.09 -4.96 2.78
N ILE A 397 -5.70 -5.85 3.55
CA ILE A 397 -7.08 -6.27 3.36
C ILE A 397 -7.88 -5.84 4.59
N VAL A 398 -8.89 -5.02 4.36
CA VAL A 398 -9.84 -4.61 5.40
C VAL A 398 -10.98 -5.61 5.39
N VAL A 399 -11.09 -6.43 6.43
CA VAL A 399 -12.11 -7.47 6.57
C VAL A 399 -13.12 -7.06 7.63
N SER A 400 -14.35 -6.79 7.19
CA SER A 400 -15.40 -6.27 8.05
C SER A 400 -16.76 -6.39 7.35
N PRO A 401 -17.88 -6.46 8.09
CA PRO A 401 -19.20 -6.34 7.48
C PRO A 401 -19.37 -5.08 6.61
N TRP A 402 -18.65 -3.99 6.89
CA TRP A 402 -18.68 -2.74 6.10
C TRP A 402 -17.72 -2.70 4.90
N SER A 403 -16.83 -3.68 4.76
CA SER A 403 -15.83 -3.70 3.70
C SER A 403 -16.11 -4.74 2.59
N LYS A 404 -17.28 -5.41 2.65
CA LYS A 404 -17.72 -6.45 1.71
C LYS A 404 -17.85 -5.94 0.28
N GLY A 405 -17.74 -6.84 -0.70
CA GLY A 405 -18.02 -6.60 -2.12
C GLY A 405 -16.80 -6.60 -3.04
N GLY A 406 -15.62 -7.00 -2.53
CA GLY A 406 -14.42 -7.15 -3.36
C GLY A 406 -13.88 -5.84 -3.92
N TYR A 407 -14.04 -4.75 -3.18
CA TYR A 407 -13.64 -3.41 -3.61
C TYR A 407 -12.12 -3.22 -3.60
N VAL A 408 -11.62 -2.36 -4.48
CA VAL A 408 -10.26 -1.82 -4.40
C VAL A 408 -10.31 -0.40 -3.82
N CYS A 409 -9.42 -0.10 -2.87
CA CYS A 409 -9.22 1.24 -2.34
C CYS A 409 -7.83 1.76 -2.71
N SER A 410 -7.78 2.83 -3.52
CA SER A 410 -6.54 3.40 -4.07
C SER A 410 -6.13 4.73 -3.44
N GLU A 411 -6.63 5.01 -2.23
CA GLU A 411 -6.10 6.08 -1.37
C GLU A 411 -4.74 5.65 -0.80
N THR A 412 -3.79 6.59 -0.78
CA THR A 412 -2.46 6.34 -0.22
C THR A 412 -2.55 6.12 1.27
N PHE A 413 -2.04 4.99 1.76
CA PHE A 413 -1.97 4.64 3.17
C PHE A 413 -0.58 4.13 3.56
N ASP A 414 -0.34 4.08 4.87
CA ASP A 414 0.79 3.39 5.49
C ASP A 414 0.40 2.84 6.89
N HIS A 415 1.34 2.28 7.65
CA HIS A 415 1.05 1.74 8.99
C HIS A 415 0.50 2.77 9.96
N THR A 416 0.84 4.06 9.80
CA THR A 416 0.25 5.12 10.62
C THR A 416 -1.24 5.32 10.35
N SER A 417 -1.73 4.85 9.19
CA SER A 417 -3.15 4.91 8.85
C SER A 417 -4.01 4.01 9.74
N ILE A 418 -3.44 2.92 10.31
CA ILE A 418 -4.08 2.09 11.34
C ILE A 418 -4.34 2.92 12.60
N ILE A 419 -3.31 3.63 13.08
CA ILE A 419 -3.44 4.53 14.23
C ILE A 419 -4.50 5.59 13.92
N ARG A 420 -4.44 6.24 12.76
CA ARG A 420 -5.40 7.29 12.37
C ARG A 420 -6.84 6.81 12.28
N PHE A 421 -7.07 5.57 11.86
CA PHE A 421 -8.40 4.96 11.94
C PHE A 421 -8.89 4.88 13.39
N MET A 422 -8.01 4.44 14.31
CA MET A 422 -8.31 4.42 15.75
C MET A 422 -8.48 5.84 16.33
N GLU A 423 -7.73 6.85 15.86
CA GLU A 423 -7.92 8.26 16.25
C GLU A 423 -9.33 8.73 15.86
N LYS A 424 -9.74 8.46 14.62
CA LYS A 424 -11.09 8.79 14.12
C LYS A 424 -12.18 8.10 14.92
N ARG A 425 -11.93 6.88 15.37
CA ARG A 425 -12.90 6.10 16.12
C ARG A 425 -13.02 6.54 17.58
N PHE A 426 -11.89 6.74 18.28
CA PHE A 426 -11.87 6.92 19.74
C PHE A 426 -11.48 8.32 20.20
N GLY A 427 -11.07 9.21 19.29
CA GLY A 427 -10.65 10.57 19.64
C GLY A 427 -9.30 10.66 20.35
N VAL A 428 -8.49 9.60 20.33
CA VAL A 428 -7.15 9.56 20.95
C VAL A 428 -6.11 9.89 19.88
N GLN A 429 -5.41 11.02 20.00
CA GLN A 429 -4.43 11.45 19.01
C GLN A 429 -3.03 10.85 19.27
N GLU A 430 -2.29 10.54 18.20
CA GLU A 430 -0.86 10.20 18.18
C GLU A 430 0.00 11.36 17.66
N PRO A 431 0.63 12.16 18.54
CA PRO A 431 1.49 13.28 18.17
C PRO A 431 2.77 12.90 17.41
N ASN A 432 3.19 11.64 17.47
CA ASN A 432 4.42 11.20 16.83
C ASN A 432 4.30 11.09 15.30
N ILE A 433 3.09 10.93 14.77
CA ILE A 433 2.86 10.93 13.31
C ILE A 433 3.16 12.34 12.79
N SER A 434 4.14 12.44 11.89
CA SER A 434 4.63 13.70 11.33
C SER A 434 3.57 14.47 10.54
N ALA A 435 3.81 15.77 10.34
CA ALA A 435 2.95 16.62 9.51
C ALA A 435 2.89 16.12 8.05
N TRP A 436 4.03 15.72 7.48
CA TRP A 436 4.08 15.18 6.11
C TRP A 436 3.27 13.89 5.96
N ARG A 437 3.38 12.92 6.89
CA ARG A 437 2.57 11.69 6.84
C ARG A 437 1.10 11.95 7.00
N ARG A 438 0.70 12.87 7.89
CA ARG A 438 -0.71 13.28 8.02
C ARG A 438 -1.27 13.91 6.76
N ALA A 439 -0.43 14.59 5.99
CA ALA A 439 -0.81 15.22 4.73
C ALA A 439 -1.00 14.21 3.58
N VAL A 440 -0.12 13.20 3.48
CA VAL A 440 -0.05 12.30 2.31
C VAL A 440 -0.81 11.00 2.51
N CYS A 441 -0.78 10.41 3.71
CA CYS A 441 -1.49 9.17 4.00
C CYS A 441 -2.95 9.47 4.38
N GLY A 442 -3.85 8.54 4.13
CA GLY A 442 -5.23 8.56 4.61
C GLY A 442 -5.39 8.02 6.02
N ASP A 443 -6.63 7.79 6.44
CA ASP A 443 -6.99 7.24 7.77
C ASP A 443 -7.74 5.91 7.70
N LEU A 444 -7.65 5.21 6.55
CA LEU A 444 -8.35 3.96 6.20
C LEU A 444 -9.87 4.02 6.12
N THR A 445 -10.53 5.13 6.44
CA THR A 445 -12.01 5.18 6.43
C THR A 445 -12.62 5.00 5.04
N SER A 446 -11.92 5.40 3.97
CA SER A 446 -12.35 5.19 2.59
C SER A 446 -12.35 3.72 2.15
N ALA A 447 -11.74 2.81 2.93
CA ALA A 447 -11.82 1.37 2.67
C ALA A 447 -13.17 0.74 3.08
N PHE A 448 -14.05 1.52 3.72
CA PHE A 448 -15.34 1.08 4.24
C PHE A 448 -16.52 1.74 3.52
N ASP A 449 -17.68 1.10 3.60
CA ASP A 449 -18.97 1.75 3.40
C ASP A 449 -19.82 1.52 4.65
N PHE A 450 -19.86 2.54 5.53
CA PHE A 450 -20.59 2.49 6.79
C PHE A 450 -22.11 2.58 6.62
N THR A 451 -22.60 2.92 5.43
CA THR A 451 -24.05 3.03 5.15
C THR A 451 -24.67 1.69 4.76
N ARG A 452 -23.84 0.69 4.45
CA ARG A 452 -24.29 -0.59 3.91
C ARG A 452 -24.86 -1.52 4.98
N ALA A 453 -26.05 -2.06 4.70
CA ALA A 453 -26.72 -3.09 5.50
C ALA A 453 -26.90 -4.44 4.75
N ASP A 454 -26.32 -4.60 3.56
CA ASP A 454 -26.72 -5.63 2.58
C ASP A 454 -26.06 -7.02 2.69
N ALA A 455 -26.85 -8.00 2.22
CA ALA A 455 -26.76 -9.43 2.52
C ALA A 455 -26.15 -10.37 1.46
N ALA A 456 -25.63 -9.90 0.33
CA ALA A 456 -25.11 -10.80 -0.72
C ALA A 456 -23.67 -11.26 -0.43
N PRO A 457 -23.41 -12.56 -0.15
CA PRO A 457 -22.05 -13.09 -0.05
C PRO A 457 -21.39 -13.16 -1.44
N ALA A 458 -20.09 -12.89 -1.51
CA ALA A 458 -19.30 -13.08 -2.72
C ALA A 458 -19.18 -14.58 -3.07
N ALA A 459 -19.15 -14.92 -4.36
CA ALA A 459 -18.82 -16.27 -4.80
C ALA A 459 -17.34 -16.57 -4.54
N LEU A 460 -17.04 -17.67 -3.84
CA LEU A 460 -15.69 -18.05 -3.46
C LEU A 460 -15.06 -19.02 -4.49
N PRO A 461 -13.77 -18.86 -4.84
CA PRO A 461 -13.07 -19.75 -5.77
C PRO A 461 -12.69 -21.10 -5.13
N SER A 462 -12.35 -22.06 -6.00
CA SER A 462 -11.86 -23.40 -5.62
C SER A 462 -10.46 -23.34 -5.01
N THR A 463 -10.22 -24.25 -4.06
CA THR A 463 -9.08 -24.25 -3.15
C THR A 463 -8.21 -25.51 -3.28
N ALA A 464 -8.30 -26.22 -4.40
CA ALA A 464 -7.60 -27.47 -4.66
C ALA A 464 -6.06 -27.39 -4.59
N GLY A 465 -5.47 -26.20 -4.59
CA GLY A 465 -4.02 -25.96 -4.45
C GLY A 465 -3.44 -26.12 -3.04
N TYR A 466 -4.25 -26.39 -2.01
CA TYR A 466 -3.76 -26.52 -0.63
C TYR A 466 -3.17 -27.90 -0.27
N ILE A 467 -2.82 -28.73 -1.25
CA ILE A 467 -2.26 -30.07 -1.00
C ILE A 467 -0.73 -29.96 -0.81
N PRO A 468 -0.15 -30.30 0.36
CA PRO A 468 1.27 -30.40 0.61
C PRO A 468 1.80 -31.76 0.12
N PRO A 469 3.00 -31.81 -0.46
CA PRO A 469 3.82 -33.00 -0.41
C PRO A 469 4.66 -33.02 0.87
N ASN A 470 4.63 -34.15 1.59
CA ASN A 470 5.50 -34.65 2.67
C ASN A 470 6.37 -33.71 3.53
N HIS A 471 6.37 -34.05 4.82
CA HIS A 471 7.03 -33.38 5.93
C HIS A 471 8.52 -33.74 6.04
N ASP A 472 9.37 -32.76 5.77
CA ASP A 472 10.69 -32.48 6.33
C ASP A 472 10.99 -31.00 5.97
N GLU A 473 11.86 -30.28 6.67
CA GLU A 473 12.30 -28.94 6.22
C GLU A 473 13.32 -29.12 5.08
N PRO A 474 12.97 -28.95 3.79
CA PRO A 474 13.98 -28.93 2.74
C PRO A 474 14.76 -27.60 2.79
N ALA A 475 15.95 -27.59 2.17
CA ALA A 475 16.72 -26.37 2.00
C ALA A 475 15.88 -25.24 1.35
N ALA A 476 16.06 -23.99 1.82
CA ALA A 476 15.31 -22.83 1.35
C ALA A 476 15.30 -22.71 -0.18
N TYR A 477 14.12 -22.59 -0.78
CA TYR A 477 13.93 -22.43 -2.22
C TYR A 477 14.33 -21.02 -2.66
N ARG A 478 15.22 -20.92 -3.66
CA ARG A 478 15.62 -19.66 -4.27
C ARG A 478 15.01 -19.56 -5.67
N PRO A 479 14.05 -18.64 -5.91
CA PRO A 479 13.48 -18.42 -7.22
C PRO A 479 14.53 -18.10 -8.30
N VAL A 480 14.44 -18.78 -9.45
CA VAL A 480 15.32 -18.53 -10.61
C VAL A 480 14.50 -17.93 -11.75
N PRO A 481 14.89 -16.78 -12.32
CA PRO A 481 14.18 -16.18 -13.44
C PRO A 481 14.30 -17.03 -14.72
N PRO A 482 13.31 -16.97 -15.63
CA PRO A 482 13.41 -17.62 -16.94
C PRO A 482 14.55 -17.02 -17.78
N ALA A 483 15.02 -17.79 -18.77
CA ALA A 483 16.04 -17.31 -19.71
C ALA A 483 15.59 -16.03 -20.44
N THR A 484 14.34 -16.04 -20.93
CA THR A 484 13.66 -14.91 -21.57
C THR A 484 12.45 -14.51 -20.74
N GLY A 485 12.47 -13.31 -20.16
CA GLY A 485 11.35 -12.77 -19.40
C GLY A 485 10.29 -12.13 -20.30
N THR A 486 9.05 -12.15 -19.85
CA THR A 486 7.93 -11.38 -20.43
C THR A 486 7.21 -10.67 -19.29
N LEU A 487 6.64 -9.49 -19.58
CA LEU A 487 5.80 -8.81 -18.59
C LEU A 487 4.59 -9.67 -18.26
N PRO A 488 4.28 -9.92 -16.97
CA PRO A 488 3.05 -10.60 -16.61
C PRO A 488 1.83 -9.82 -17.05
N LYS A 489 0.73 -10.53 -17.23
CA LYS A 489 -0.60 -9.95 -17.44
C LYS A 489 -1.44 -10.19 -16.20
N GLN A 490 -2.40 -9.31 -15.92
CA GLN A 490 -3.37 -9.50 -14.83
C GLN A 490 -4.52 -10.44 -15.25
N GLU A 491 -5.18 -11.04 -14.27
CA GLU A 491 -6.45 -11.75 -14.46
C GLU A 491 -7.46 -10.87 -15.22
N ALA A 492 -8.25 -11.49 -16.11
CA ALA A 492 -9.29 -10.78 -16.84
C ALA A 492 -10.38 -10.22 -15.90
N GLY A 493 -10.89 -9.05 -16.27
CA GLY A 493 -12.01 -8.39 -15.60
C GLY A 493 -11.62 -7.17 -14.76
N SER A 494 -12.63 -6.57 -14.15
CA SER A 494 -12.50 -5.38 -13.31
C SER A 494 -12.93 -5.65 -11.87
N LYS A 495 -12.63 -4.71 -10.98
CA LYS A 495 -13.15 -4.66 -9.60
C LYS A 495 -13.91 -3.37 -9.35
N PRO A 496 -14.94 -3.36 -8.49
CA PRO A 496 -15.52 -2.12 -8.02
C PRO A 496 -14.47 -1.34 -7.19
N THR A 497 -14.50 -0.01 -7.25
CA THR A 497 -13.55 0.86 -6.53
C THR A 497 -14.25 1.70 -5.48
N ARG A 498 -13.56 1.95 -4.36
CA ARG A 498 -14.04 2.84 -3.31
C ARG A 498 -14.02 4.30 -3.79
N PRO A 499 -15.02 5.12 -3.41
CA PRO A 499 -14.98 6.55 -3.67
C PRO A 499 -13.83 7.18 -2.90
N LEU A 500 -13.05 8.03 -3.56
CA LEU A 500 -11.91 8.70 -2.93
C LEU A 500 -12.12 10.21 -2.85
N GLY A 501 -11.38 10.86 -1.95
CA GLY A 501 -11.38 12.32 -1.80
C GLY A 501 -10.39 13.05 -2.71
N TYR A 502 -9.93 12.46 -3.81
CA TYR A 502 -8.95 13.09 -4.70
C TYR A 502 -9.62 13.97 -5.76
N SER A 503 -9.12 15.19 -5.95
CA SER A 503 -9.46 16.03 -7.12
C SER A 503 -8.22 16.81 -7.62
N PRO A 504 -7.13 16.10 -7.98
CA PRO A 504 -5.86 16.73 -8.30
C PRO A 504 -5.86 17.47 -9.64
N TYR A 505 -5.07 18.54 -9.71
CA TYR A 505 -4.66 19.15 -10.97
C TYR A 505 -3.20 19.59 -10.89
N VAL A 506 -2.54 19.56 -12.05
CA VAL A 506 -1.21 20.15 -12.24
C VAL A 506 -1.27 20.91 -13.55
N ASP A 507 -1.06 22.22 -13.51
CA ASP A 507 -1.10 23.08 -14.68
C ASP A 507 0.28 23.60 -15.01
N GLY A 508 0.55 23.72 -16.32
CA GLY A 508 1.81 24.25 -16.82
C GLY A 508 1.66 25.63 -17.44
N VAL A 509 2.58 26.53 -17.13
CA VAL A 509 2.65 27.88 -17.70
C VAL A 509 4.06 28.13 -18.25
N ARG A 510 4.12 28.60 -19.50
CA ARG A 510 5.37 29.03 -20.16
C ARG A 510 5.63 30.50 -19.90
N THR A 511 6.88 30.83 -19.60
CA THR A 511 7.38 32.21 -19.58
C THR A 511 8.25 32.45 -20.80
N LEU A 512 7.66 32.99 -21.88
CA LEU A 512 8.32 33.10 -23.20
C LEU A 512 9.68 33.79 -23.16
N GLY A 513 9.78 34.92 -22.44
CA GLY A 513 11.02 35.71 -22.36
C GLY A 513 12.20 34.97 -21.75
N THR A 514 11.95 33.99 -20.88
CA THR A 514 13.00 33.21 -20.21
C THR A 514 13.09 31.76 -20.71
N GLY A 515 12.05 31.26 -21.39
CA GLY A 515 11.91 29.83 -21.74
C GLY A 515 11.64 28.94 -20.53
N LYS A 516 11.29 29.51 -19.38
CA LYS A 516 10.95 28.74 -18.18
C LYS A 516 9.55 28.14 -18.27
N PHE A 517 9.37 26.99 -17.64
CA PHE A 517 8.10 26.28 -17.52
C PHE A 517 7.76 26.07 -16.05
N THR A 518 6.67 26.68 -15.59
CA THR A 518 6.22 26.59 -14.21
C THR A 518 5.07 25.60 -14.13
N LEU A 519 5.16 24.64 -13.20
CA LEU A 519 4.06 23.76 -12.84
C LEU A 519 3.44 24.23 -11.53
N THR A 520 2.10 24.27 -11.46
CA THR A 520 1.35 24.51 -10.23
C THR A 520 0.56 23.28 -9.85
N PHE A 521 0.78 22.75 -8.65
CA PHE A 521 0.24 21.51 -8.12
C PHE A 521 -0.89 21.78 -7.12
N SER A 522 -1.94 20.97 -7.19
CA SER A 522 -2.97 20.86 -6.15
C SER A 522 -3.52 19.43 -6.09
N SER A 523 -3.89 18.99 -4.89
CA SER A 523 -4.57 17.71 -4.63
C SER A 523 -6.09 17.84 -4.52
N GLY A 524 -6.61 19.07 -4.55
CA GLY A 524 -8.01 19.37 -4.23
C GLY A 524 -8.22 19.68 -2.74
N PRO A 525 -9.48 19.90 -2.32
CA PRO A 525 -9.79 20.43 -0.98
C PRO A 525 -9.77 19.40 0.15
N THR A 526 -9.78 18.09 -0.17
CA THR A 526 -10.15 17.03 0.78
C THR A 526 -8.97 16.16 1.21
N LEU A 527 -8.11 15.77 0.28
CA LEU A 527 -6.92 14.94 0.55
C LEU A 527 -5.66 15.67 0.09
N GLY A 528 -4.54 15.48 0.80
CA GLY A 528 -3.22 15.85 0.27
C GLY A 528 -2.73 14.82 -0.73
N ALA A 529 -1.71 15.16 -1.51
CA ALA A 529 -1.13 14.24 -2.49
C ALA A 529 0.39 14.43 -2.62
N HIS A 530 1.05 13.33 -2.96
CA HIS A 530 2.40 13.32 -3.46
C HIS A 530 2.41 13.26 -4.99
N PHE A 531 3.30 14.02 -5.61
CA PHE A 531 3.56 14.01 -7.04
C PHE A 531 5.02 13.68 -7.32
N HIS A 532 5.25 12.72 -8.21
CA HIS A 532 6.58 12.33 -8.67
C HIS A 532 6.79 12.86 -10.09
N ILE A 533 7.91 13.51 -10.36
CA ILE A 533 8.19 14.11 -11.67
C ILE A 533 9.45 13.51 -12.28
N THR A 534 9.36 13.07 -13.53
CA THR A 534 10.54 12.70 -14.34
C THR A 534 10.61 13.57 -15.58
N SER A 535 11.76 13.51 -16.25
CA SER A 535 11.98 14.17 -17.53
C SER A 535 12.48 13.17 -18.56
N GLY A 536 11.97 13.29 -19.79
CA GLY A 536 12.50 12.54 -20.93
C GLY A 536 13.69 13.23 -21.64
N ASN A 537 14.08 14.43 -21.19
CA ASN A 537 15.23 15.17 -21.75
C ASN A 537 16.18 15.73 -20.68
N ARG A 538 16.06 15.26 -19.43
CA ARG A 538 16.94 15.60 -18.30
C ARG A 538 17.16 14.39 -17.41
N THR A 539 18.32 14.32 -16.78
CA THR A 539 18.75 13.18 -15.95
C THR A 539 18.93 13.53 -14.47
N ASP A 540 18.72 14.80 -14.11
CA ASP A 540 18.86 15.36 -12.77
C ASP A 540 17.59 15.24 -11.90
N GLY A 541 16.53 14.67 -12.47
CA GLY A 541 15.38 14.17 -11.72
C GLY A 541 15.57 12.73 -11.22
N PRO A 542 14.53 12.12 -10.63
CA PRO A 542 13.18 12.65 -10.46
C PRO A 542 13.05 13.68 -9.34
N TRP A 543 11.95 14.43 -9.31
CA TRP A 543 11.65 15.45 -8.28
C TRP A 543 10.34 15.14 -7.56
N PRO A 544 10.31 15.02 -6.22
CA PRO A 544 9.08 14.82 -5.44
C PRO A 544 8.42 16.13 -5.03
N TYR A 545 7.08 16.15 -5.01
CA TYR A 545 6.30 17.27 -4.49
C TYR A 545 5.20 16.77 -3.57
N THR A 546 4.99 17.47 -2.45
CA THR A 546 3.87 17.19 -1.54
C THR A 546 3.00 18.42 -1.37
N VAL A 547 1.69 18.24 -1.54
CA VAL A 547 0.70 19.30 -1.37
C VAL A 547 -0.35 18.82 -0.37
N GLU A 548 -0.53 19.56 0.72
CA GLU A 548 -1.63 19.35 1.65
C GLU A 548 -2.98 19.70 1.01
N ALA A 549 -4.04 19.07 1.51
CA ALA A 549 -5.41 19.39 1.12
C ALA A 549 -5.69 20.90 1.18
N GLY A 550 -6.31 21.43 0.13
CA GLY A 550 -6.67 22.84 0.01
C GLY A 550 -5.51 23.80 -0.27
N LYS A 551 -4.27 23.33 -0.34
CA LYS A 551 -3.10 24.16 -0.68
C LYS A 551 -2.71 24.01 -2.15
N THR A 552 -1.80 24.89 -2.58
CA THR A 552 -1.15 24.84 -3.88
C THR A 552 0.34 25.05 -3.72
N LEU A 553 1.12 24.47 -4.63
CA LEU A 553 2.58 24.60 -4.68
C LEU A 553 3.00 24.86 -6.12
N SER A 554 4.06 25.62 -6.37
CA SER A 554 4.58 25.83 -7.73
C SER A 554 6.08 25.70 -7.77
N ASP A 555 6.59 25.17 -8.89
CA ASP A 555 8.02 25.09 -9.17
C ASP A 555 8.30 25.30 -10.66
N THR A 556 9.54 25.63 -11.02
CA THR A 556 9.89 26.11 -12.34
C THR A 556 11.13 25.44 -12.92
N TRP A 557 10.96 24.87 -14.11
CA TRP A 557 12.03 24.25 -14.89
C TRP A 557 12.54 25.21 -15.96
N SER A 558 13.86 25.25 -16.12
CA SER A 558 14.49 25.97 -17.23
C SER A 558 14.75 25.02 -18.39
N THR A 559 14.52 25.48 -19.62
CA THR A 559 14.97 24.80 -20.84
C THR A 559 16.27 25.43 -21.34
N SER A 560 17.20 24.61 -21.82
CA SER A 560 18.46 25.00 -22.45
C SER A 560 18.61 24.38 -23.84
N ALA A 561 19.67 24.76 -24.56
CA ALA A 561 20.06 24.11 -25.81
C ALA A 561 20.25 22.59 -25.63
N ASP A 562 20.81 22.14 -24.50
CA ASP A 562 21.02 20.72 -24.19
C ASP A 562 19.69 19.95 -24.05
N THR A 563 18.62 20.63 -23.65
CA THR A 563 17.26 20.07 -23.61
C THR A 563 16.49 20.23 -24.94
N GLY A 564 17.16 20.72 -25.99
CA GLY A 564 16.54 21.07 -27.27
C GLY A 564 15.63 22.30 -27.20
N ASN A 565 15.76 23.14 -26.17
CA ASN A 565 14.84 24.23 -25.81
C ASN A 565 13.37 23.78 -25.67
N GLN A 566 13.16 22.54 -25.25
CA GLN A 566 11.84 21.93 -25.09
C GLN A 566 11.62 21.45 -23.67
N ILE A 567 10.36 21.48 -23.25
CA ILE A 567 9.92 20.75 -22.07
C ILE A 567 9.62 19.29 -22.45
N ASN A 568 9.95 18.36 -21.56
CA ASN A 568 9.55 16.96 -21.67
C ASN A 568 9.36 16.38 -20.26
N LEU A 569 8.37 16.90 -19.54
CA LEU A 569 8.09 16.50 -18.16
C LEU A 569 6.88 15.57 -18.11
N THR A 570 6.96 14.58 -17.23
CA THR A 570 5.80 13.77 -16.82
C THR A 570 5.66 13.81 -15.31
N VAL A 571 4.43 13.98 -14.85
CA VAL A 571 4.05 14.02 -13.43
C VAL A 571 3.13 12.85 -13.16
N TRP A 572 3.47 12.04 -12.16
CA TRP A 572 2.64 10.96 -11.62
C TRP A 572 2.07 11.40 -10.27
N GLY A 573 0.82 11.03 -10.00
CA GLY A 573 0.14 11.28 -8.73
C GLY A 573 -0.73 10.09 -8.31
N PRO A 574 -1.56 10.27 -7.26
CA PRO A 574 -2.40 9.20 -6.72
C PRO A 574 -3.50 8.80 -7.70
N ASN A 575 -4.09 7.62 -7.47
CA ASN A 575 -5.22 7.06 -8.22
C ASN A 575 -5.10 7.18 -9.76
N GLY A 576 -3.94 6.79 -10.29
CA GLY A 576 -3.65 6.78 -11.73
C GLY A 576 -3.45 8.14 -12.37
N PHE A 577 -3.40 9.24 -11.59
CA PHE A 577 -3.17 10.58 -12.08
C PHE A 577 -1.83 10.69 -12.84
N LEU A 578 -1.88 11.21 -14.06
CA LEU A 578 -0.71 11.50 -14.88
C LEU A 578 -0.88 12.77 -15.68
N ARG A 579 0.18 13.55 -15.81
CA ARG A 579 0.26 14.69 -16.74
C ARG A 579 1.58 14.66 -17.50
N THR A 580 1.55 14.87 -18.82
CA THR A 580 2.77 14.99 -19.64
C THR A 580 2.73 16.26 -20.47
N TRP A 581 3.87 16.96 -20.53
CA TRP A 581 4.09 18.12 -21.39
C TRP A 581 5.28 17.88 -22.30
N LYS A 582 5.08 18.02 -23.62
CA LYS A 582 6.16 18.14 -24.61
C LYS A 582 6.01 19.37 -25.49
N GLY A 583 7.12 19.93 -25.92
CA GLY A 583 7.17 21.01 -26.90
C GLY A 583 7.96 22.25 -26.43
N PRO A 584 8.01 23.31 -27.26
CA PRO A 584 8.82 24.49 -27.01
C PRO A 584 8.26 25.36 -25.89
N THR A 585 9.16 26.04 -25.18
CA THR A 585 8.83 26.96 -24.07
C THR A 585 9.01 28.44 -24.41
N LYS A 586 9.74 28.75 -25.49
CA LYS A 586 10.00 30.12 -25.96
C LYS A 586 9.06 30.59 -27.08
N GLN A 587 8.13 29.74 -27.49
CA GLN A 587 7.18 30.03 -28.56
C GLN A 587 5.76 30.16 -27.98
N ALA A 588 5.07 31.25 -28.33
CA ALA A 588 3.65 31.41 -28.06
C ALA A 588 2.84 30.39 -28.87
N GLY A 589 1.77 29.86 -28.31
CA GLY A 589 1.03 28.78 -28.96
C GLY A 589 -0.03 28.14 -28.08
N PRO A 590 -0.49 26.93 -28.45
CA PRO A 590 -1.56 26.28 -27.72
C PRO A 590 -1.12 25.80 -26.34
N GLU A 591 -2.01 25.86 -25.35
CA GLU A 591 -1.86 25.24 -24.03
C GLU A 591 -3.18 24.59 -23.62
N VAL A 592 -3.11 23.57 -22.77
CA VAL A 592 -4.29 22.82 -22.30
C VAL A 592 -4.23 22.65 -20.79
N THR A 593 -5.33 22.98 -20.11
CA THR A 593 -5.54 22.60 -18.71
C THR A 593 -6.73 21.66 -18.61
N ALA A 594 -6.77 20.85 -17.54
CA ALA A 594 -7.80 19.85 -17.34
C ALA A 594 -8.39 19.95 -15.92
N ARG A 595 -9.72 19.82 -15.81
CA ARG A 595 -10.45 19.90 -14.54
C ARG A 595 -11.47 18.78 -14.40
N HIS A 596 -11.50 18.17 -13.23
CA HIS A 596 -12.52 17.21 -12.82
C HIS A 596 -13.85 17.95 -12.61
N VAL A 597 -14.96 17.37 -13.09
CA VAL A 597 -16.31 17.89 -12.86
C VAL A 597 -17.09 16.88 -12.02
N GLY A 598 -16.93 16.96 -10.69
CA GLY A 598 -17.50 15.97 -9.76
C GLY A 598 -19.02 15.79 -9.85
N SER A 599 -19.77 16.82 -10.28
CA SER A 599 -21.23 16.72 -10.47
C SER A 599 -21.67 15.84 -11.65
N THR A 600 -20.80 15.67 -12.66
CA THR A 600 -21.12 14.88 -13.87
C THR A 600 -20.23 13.66 -14.04
N GLY A 601 -19.11 13.59 -13.31
CA GLY A 601 -18.07 12.57 -13.51
C GLY A 601 -17.25 12.76 -14.78
N ASN A 602 -17.35 13.91 -15.45
CA ASN A 602 -16.63 14.22 -16.68
C ASN A 602 -15.34 15.02 -16.43
N LEU A 603 -14.51 15.12 -17.48
CA LEU A 603 -13.35 15.99 -17.53
C LEU A 603 -13.62 17.19 -18.44
N THR A 604 -13.29 18.40 -18.00
CA THR A 604 -13.27 19.58 -18.86
C THR A 604 -11.84 19.95 -19.21
N LEU A 605 -11.56 20.11 -20.50
CA LEU A 605 -10.32 20.66 -21.02
C LEU A 605 -10.54 22.12 -21.41
N ALA A 606 -9.65 23.01 -21.00
CA ALA A 606 -9.59 24.38 -21.52
C ALA A 606 -8.44 24.48 -22.53
N LEU A 607 -8.79 24.56 -23.81
CA LEU A 607 -7.90 24.61 -24.96
C LEU A 607 -7.63 26.08 -25.31
N THR A 608 -6.46 26.61 -24.96
CA THR A 608 -6.12 28.03 -25.13
C THR A 608 -5.09 28.20 -26.24
N ASN A 609 -5.19 29.25 -27.06
CA ASN A 609 -4.18 29.59 -28.07
C ASN A 609 -3.67 31.03 -27.88
N SER A 610 -2.44 31.17 -27.37
CA SER A 610 -1.79 32.48 -27.24
C SER A 610 -0.97 32.89 -28.47
N GLY A 611 -0.98 32.08 -29.53
CA GLY A 611 -0.28 32.36 -30.78
C GLY A 611 -1.01 33.36 -31.68
N ALA A 612 -0.37 33.73 -32.78
CA ALA A 612 -0.89 34.72 -33.74
C ALA A 612 -1.79 34.14 -34.84
N ALA A 613 -1.83 32.82 -35.00
CA ALA A 613 -2.63 32.12 -36.01
C ALA A 613 -3.56 31.10 -35.35
N ALA A 614 -4.68 30.79 -36.01
CA ALA A 614 -5.58 29.74 -35.55
C ALA A 614 -4.84 28.39 -35.56
N VAL A 615 -5.09 27.57 -34.55
CA VAL A 615 -4.51 26.23 -34.42
C VAL A 615 -5.61 25.18 -34.35
N VAL A 616 -5.34 24.00 -34.87
CA VAL A 616 -6.21 22.82 -34.72
C VAL A 616 -5.56 21.91 -33.69
N LEU A 617 -6.26 21.73 -32.57
CA LEU A 617 -5.89 20.79 -31.53
C LEU A 617 -6.64 19.49 -31.70
N THR A 618 -5.91 18.40 -31.74
CA THR A 618 -6.44 17.05 -31.93
C THR A 618 -6.48 16.36 -30.58
N VAL A 619 -7.69 16.10 -30.07
CA VAL A 619 -7.94 15.42 -28.81
C VAL A 619 -8.23 13.94 -29.09
N SER A 620 -7.45 13.05 -28.50
CA SER A 620 -7.63 11.59 -28.61
C SER A 620 -7.68 10.93 -27.23
N SER A 621 -8.44 9.85 -27.10
CA SER A 621 -8.54 9.05 -25.88
C SER A 621 -7.82 7.72 -26.03
N ALA A 622 -7.15 7.23 -24.99
CA ALA A 622 -6.59 5.88 -24.98
C ALA A 622 -7.65 4.78 -24.80
N TYR A 623 -8.87 5.14 -24.37
CA TYR A 623 -9.97 4.21 -24.12
C TYR A 623 -10.90 4.00 -25.33
N GLY A 624 -10.60 4.62 -26.46
CA GLY A 624 -11.40 4.51 -27.68
C GLY A 624 -10.62 4.94 -28.92
N SER A 625 -11.22 4.79 -30.10
CA SER A 625 -10.59 5.17 -31.37
C SER A 625 -10.98 6.57 -31.87
N THR A 626 -11.91 7.25 -31.18
CA THR A 626 -12.42 8.55 -31.61
C THR A 626 -11.39 9.64 -31.35
N THR A 627 -11.14 10.44 -32.37
CA THR A 627 -10.31 11.65 -32.32
C THR A 627 -11.18 12.84 -32.68
N GLN A 628 -11.00 13.97 -31.98
CA GLN A 628 -11.76 15.19 -32.20
C GLN A 628 -10.82 16.36 -32.49
N ALA A 629 -11.01 17.00 -33.63
CA ALA A 629 -10.29 18.21 -34.01
C ALA A 629 -11.04 19.44 -33.49
N VAL A 630 -10.35 20.32 -32.77
CA VAL A 630 -10.89 21.55 -32.21
C VAL A 630 -10.06 22.72 -32.72
N THR A 631 -10.69 23.61 -33.49
CA THR A 631 -10.06 24.86 -33.92
C THR A 631 -10.09 25.88 -32.79
N VAL A 632 -8.94 26.45 -32.45
CA VAL A 632 -8.80 27.50 -31.43
C VAL A 632 -8.19 28.74 -32.08
N ASN A 633 -9.00 29.80 -32.19
CA ASN A 633 -8.58 31.07 -32.77
C ASN A 633 -7.52 31.78 -31.90
N PRO A 634 -6.71 32.69 -32.48
CA PRO A 634 -5.75 33.49 -31.72
C PRO A 634 -6.41 34.20 -30.52
N GLY A 635 -5.79 34.10 -29.35
CA GLY A 635 -6.28 34.71 -28.11
C GLY A 635 -7.52 34.03 -27.50
N ALA A 636 -8.07 33.00 -28.13
CA ALA A 636 -9.26 32.31 -27.66
C ALA A 636 -8.94 31.15 -26.71
N THR A 637 -9.93 30.83 -25.87
CA THR A 637 -10.00 29.60 -25.11
C THR A 637 -11.30 28.88 -25.48
N VAL A 638 -11.20 27.62 -25.88
CA VAL A 638 -12.35 26.74 -26.14
C VAL A 638 -12.45 25.72 -25.01
N SER A 639 -13.63 25.63 -24.39
CA SER A 639 -13.93 24.58 -23.43
C SER A 639 -14.36 23.31 -24.16
N HIS A 640 -13.78 22.18 -23.80
CA HIS A 640 -14.03 20.88 -24.40
C HIS A 640 -14.32 19.84 -23.31
N THR A 641 -15.51 19.23 -23.35
CA THR A 641 -15.91 18.21 -22.36
C THR A 641 -15.58 16.82 -22.89
N VAL A 642 -14.82 16.06 -22.11
CA VAL A 642 -14.59 14.62 -22.35
C VAL A 642 -15.61 13.85 -21.53
N ASN A 643 -16.53 13.16 -22.21
CA ASN A 643 -17.52 12.32 -21.57
C ASN A 643 -16.87 11.00 -21.12
N LEU A 644 -16.99 10.68 -19.82
CA LEU A 644 -16.34 9.52 -19.21
C LEU A 644 -17.33 8.44 -18.72
N GLN A 645 -18.60 8.53 -19.12
CA GLN A 645 -19.62 7.58 -18.68
C GLN A 645 -19.29 6.14 -19.08
N THR A 646 -18.77 5.93 -20.29
CA THR A 646 -18.43 4.59 -20.81
C THR A 646 -17.11 4.05 -20.29
N THR A 647 -16.27 4.89 -19.69
CA THR A 647 -14.95 4.52 -19.16
C THR A 647 -14.94 4.40 -17.64
N GLY A 648 -16.11 4.44 -16.99
CA GLY A 648 -16.21 4.39 -15.54
C GLY A 648 -15.51 5.57 -14.86
N ARG A 649 -15.55 6.75 -15.47
CA ARG A 649 -14.90 8.00 -15.03
C ARG A 649 -13.37 8.03 -15.12
N TRP A 650 -12.76 7.05 -15.79
CA TRP A 650 -11.35 7.09 -16.16
C TRP A 650 -11.13 7.91 -17.41
N TYR A 651 -10.05 8.69 -17.45
CA TYR A 651 -9.61 9.45 -18.62
C TYR A 651 -8.12 9.22 -18.85
N ASP A 652 -7.73 9.16 -20.11
CA ASP A 652 -6.36 9.16 -20.59
C ASP A 652 -6.40 9.80 -21.98
N VAL A 653 -6.22 11.12 -22.00
CA VAL A 653 -6.47 11.98 -23.14
C VAL A 653 -5.17 12.62 -23.58
N THR A 654 -4.86 12.51 -24.86
CA THR A 654 -3.73 13.18 -25.49
C THR A 654 -4.22 14.30 -26.39
N VAL A 655 -3.59 15.47 -26.30
CA VAL A 655 -3.84 16.62 -27.18
C VAL A 655 -2.56 16.94 -27.94
N THR A 656 -2.65 16.93 -29.26
CA THR A 656 -1.57 17.34 -30.18
C THR A 656 -2.00 18.56 -31.00
N SER A 657 -1.06 19.21 -31.68
CA SER A 657 -1.31 20.43 -32.47
C SER A 657 -0.86 20.26 -33.92
N ASN A 658 -1.63 20.76 -34.87
CA ASN A 658 -1.19 20.85 -36.27
C ASN A 658 -0.12 21.93 -36.50
N ALA A 659 0.00 22.89 -35.58
CA ALA A 659 0.96 23.99 -35.70
C ALA A 659 2.37 23.63 -35.20
N ASP A 660 2.49 22.54 -34.43
CA ASP A 660 3.76 22.07 -33.88
C ASP A 660 3.69 20.58 -33.60
N THR A 661 4.48 19.79 -34.35
CA THR A 661 4.53 18.33 -34.23
C THR A 661 5.17 17.83 -32.94
N THR A 662 5.86 18.71 -32.20
CA THR A 662 6.45 18.40 -30.88
C THR A 662 5.49 18.68 -29.72
N PHE A 663 4.40 19.41 -29.97
CA PHE A 663 3.41 19.74 -28.95
C PHE A 663 2.60 18.51 -28.55
N LEU A 664 2.72 18.13 -27.27
CA LEU A 664 1.90 17.08 -26.68
C LEU A 664 1.49 17.48 -25.26
N ARG A 665 0.20 17.28 -24.95
CA ARG A 665 -0.32 17.27 -23.59
C ARG A 665 -1.03 15.97 -23.34
N ARG A 666 -0.64 15.21 -22.31
CA ARG A 666 -1.36 14.01 -21.90
C ARG A 666 -1.95 14.21 -20.51
N PHE A 667 -3.20 13.82 -20.33
CA PHE A 667 -3.93 13.90 -19.08
C PHE A 667 -4.54 12.55 -18.78
N ALA A 668 -4.15 11.89 -17.68
CA ALA A 668 -4.80 10.66 -17.23
C ALA A 668 -5.17 10.69 -15.75
N GLY A 669 -6.13 9.85 -15.36
CA GLY A 669 -6.59 9.65 -13.99
C GLY A 669 -8.06 9.25 -13.92
N HIS A 670 -8.65 9.38 -12.74
CA HIS A 670 -10.07 9.11 -12.48
C HIS A 670 -10.76 10.36 -11.90
N VAL A 671 -12.02 10.60 -12.28
CA VAL A 671 -12.83 11.70 -11.72
C VAL A 671 -13.66 11.18 -10.55
N GLU A 672 -13.36 11.67 -9.35
CA GLU A 672 -14.12 11.32 -8.14
C GLU A 672 -15.44 12.09 -8.08
N THR A 673 -16.49 11.39 -7.64
CA THR A 673 -17.86 11.92 -7.52
C THR A 673 -18.48 11.67 -6.14
N GLY A 674 -17.73 11.02 -5.24
CA GLY A 674 -18.25 10.48 -3.98
C GLY A 674 -19.01 9.16 -4.13
N ALA A 675 -19.28 8.69 -5.35
CA ALA A 675 -19.88 7.38 -5.61
C ALA A 675 -18.82 6.31 -5.94
N PRO A 676 -19.05 5.03 -5.59
CA PRO A 676 -18.19 3.93 -5.99
C PRO A 676 -17.97 3.86 -7.51
N GLY A 677 -16.82 3.35 -7.93
CA GLY A 677 -16.42 3.23 -9.33
C GLY A 677 -16.06 1.82 -9.76
N VAL A 678 -15.25 1.74 -10.80
CA VAL A 678 -14.68 0.51 -11.34
C VAL A 678 -13.20 0.73 -11.63
N SER A 679 -12.39 -0.31 -11.55
CA SER A 679 -10.96 -0.27 -11.86
C SER A 679 -10.68 0.19 -13.29
N ASP A 680 -9.50 0.75 -13.54
CA ASP A 680 -9.12 1.31 -14.83
C ASP A 680 -9.27 0.30 -15.99
N PRO A 681 -10.07 0.59 -17.02
CA PRO A 681 -10.27 -0.31 -18.15
C PRO A 681 -9.03 -0.51 -19.05
N ALA A 682 -7.97 0.28 -18.89
CA ALA A 682 -6.70 0.11 -19.61
C ALA A 682 -5.74 -0.86 -18.92
N ILE A 683 -6.09 -1.41 -17.75
CA ILE A 683 -5.31 -2.48 -17.11
C ILE A 683 -5.14 -3.64 -18.10
N LYS A 684 -3.89 -4.02 -18.37
CA LYS A 684 -3.58 -5.11 -19.32
C LYS A 684 -3.89 -6.46 -18.68
N THR A 685 -4.85 -7.17 -19.25
CA THR A 685 -5.25 -8.51 -18.79
C THR A 685 -4.88 -9.61 -19.79
N VAL A 686 -4.90 -10.87 -19.32
CA VAL A 686 -4.70 -12.07 -20.14
C VAL A 686 -5.68 -12.19 -21.28
#